data_AF-A0AAD8E017-F1
#
_entry.id   AF-A0AAD8E017-F1
#
_cell.length_a   1.000
_cell.length_b   1.000
_cell.length_c   1.000
_cell.angle_alpha   90.00
_cell.angle_beta   90.00
_cell.angle_gamma   90.00
#
_symmetry.space_group_name_H-M   'P 1'
#
loop_
_entity.id
_entity.type
_entity.pdbx_description
1 polymer ?
#
loop_
_entity_poly.entity_id
_entity_poly.type
_entity_poly.pdbx_seq_one_letter_code
_entity_poly.pdbx_strand_id
1 'polypeptide(L)'
;MTTKPLQKERENRSAEKKDLTFHPYTISPESAHTSIVLLESTEPEILCQTLRAITKFSAQDMQNRVVLFDLDAIKYILAHVEHPDINIRRFSLKALAQLCQLPRGPEQVLRDPQNLRRIALMLVKIEDVFVLEFASLVLSELTREPLGCEQLVSANILSSLFSRMKNSLDPDVQKNCLQTLSNLLEDPICAAEVTKNNQFSWPSLLALMQSQYLAIQHAALRTVDQLICRYQDMVVQKTFRASTGVLDLCDILESYEFRDVHTQVLGVLRNYVETEENARHLYQSGCILRLIAYLEMALPAMKPFCLAVLTKMSFTANGREALFATDTDLVFCHQLLSSNVELLADAAMGVANMTKLLPSAVRMSDTNIIEALCAILGDDAAVWFYIRINALRALAELCHIIPKAAFSLVETKTFSALRAINKKYKDTPIEAQRLAVQCYINLENYHVSKKAMLNGEFMSELLSIMQRIDINLKIMTCTVLTGLMTEETGRDLFTIKKGEEIVASNLSIEHVGLRTALCTLIAASVSNEGADVYLDLGVIHYMVGNRQARYVVGAWEPALEAIFRHHPAAKLAYTGRLEINDFTKEGFYCQKRLGQRFPSMQTLMTNTGRPYSPVFICLFQQPPADLGSGSTLPKSDSKPPSDVTITASLSGRLRFPPVPDDHDLRDYLLKMKLWFGDPSKSLHYFEIEDAHYEVRYRDKCEEVTSSLKERAKLLAEFVAEQMSGLSQENDCSLPSVDLYLADLMTELASPILGLGFVKAGGALERALLFKVLADRLGLPCALFRTSSSYAWCEVAVPELDAEDEVDREKPHVFPAGLLRTNYVVDLIVKPGRLLPRGGREARHYCGPVCAPPYTARELPEVCRCERRA
;
A
#
# COMPACT_ATOMS: atom_id res chain seq x y z
N MET A 1 -24.78 45.36 116.41
CA MET A 1 -24.21 44.06 116.84
C MET A 1 -23.20 43.61 115.79
N THR A 2 -22.05 43.10 116.28
CA THR A 2 -21.06 42.23 115.62
C THR A 2 -20.15 42.77 114.51
N THR A 3 -19.18 43.59 114.94
CA THR A 3 -17.70 43.50 114.73
C THR A 3 -17.13 42.61 113.62
N LYS A 4 -16.39 43.22 112.68
CA LYS A 4 -15.25 42.61 111.94
C LYS A 4 -14.14 43.65 111.69
N PRO A 5 -12.85 43.24 111.64
CA PRO A 5 -11.76 44.09 112.11
C PRO A 5 -10.84 44.66 111.01
N LEU A 6 -10.40 45.90 111.27
CA LEU A 6 -9.10 46.56 111.01
C LEU A 6 -8.24 46.03 109.85
N GLN A 7 -8.28 46.78 108.75
CA GLN A 7 -7.21 46.85 107.75
C GLN A 7 -5.92 47.35 108.42
N LYS A 8 -4.90 46.50 108.47
CA LYS A 8 -3.52 46.90 108.78
C LYS A 8 -2.90 47.52 107.53
N GLU A 9 -2.56 48.80 107.63
CA GLU A 9 -1.60 49.46 106.74
C GLU A 9 -0.31 48.64 106.68
N ARG A 10 0.15 48.32 105.47
CA ARG A 10 1.47 47.76 105.25
C ARG A 10 2.41 48.90 104.88
N GLU A 11 3.33 49.17 105.80
CA GLU A 11 4.43 50.11 105.71
C GLU A 11 5.27 49.88 104.44
N ASN A 12 5.46 50.97 103.70
CA ASN A 12 6.50 51.11 102.68
C ASN A 12 7.87 51.16 103.38
N ARG A 13 8.66 50.10 103.21
CA ARG A 13 10.13 50.07 103.36
C ARG A 13 10.62 49.09 102.30
N SER A 14 11.56 49.37 101.41
CA SER A 14 12.53 50.45 101.30
C SER A 14 13.04 50.41 99.86
N ALA A 15 13.33 51.57 99.29
CA ALA A 15 13.91 51.72 97.97
C ALA A 15 15.35 51.17 97.95
N GLU A 16 15.55 49.97 97.42
CA GLU A 16 16.87 49.51 97.00
C GLU A 16 16.74 48.83 95.63
N LYS A 17 17.40 49.46 94.63
CA LYS A 17 17.65 49.02 93.25
C LYS A 17 16.59 48.11 92.62
N LYS A 18 15.73 48.70 91.78
CA LYS A 18 14.90 47.94 90.83
C LYS A 18 15.82 47.03 90.02
N ASP A 19 15.72 45.72 90.26
CA ASP A 19 16.28 44.72 89.38
C ASP A 19 15.51 44.82 88.06
N LEU A 20 16.16 45.41 87.05
CA LEU A 20 15.63 45.55 85.69
C LEU A 20 16.04 44.35 84.83
N THR A 21 16.64 43.30 85.41
CA THR A 21 16.96 42.08 84.66
C THR A 21 15.70 41.26 84.43
N PHE A 22 15.47 40.93 83.16
CA PHE A 22 14.36 40.10 82.75
C PHE A 22 14.66 38.64 83.09
N HIS A 23 13.74 37.95 83.77
CA HIS A 23 13.92 36.53 84.08
C HIS A 23 13.59 35.68 82.85
N PRO A 24 14.49 34.77 82.43
CA PRO A 24 14.21 33.87 81.33
C PRO A 24 13.02 32.97 81.66
N TYR A 25 12.12 32.79 80.70
CA TYR A 25 10.99 31.87 80.77
C TYR A 25 10.86 31.10 79.44
N THR A 26 10.34 29.88 79.49
CA THR A 26 10.26 29.00 78.32
C THR A 26 8.98 29.25 77.53
N ILE A 27 9.08 29.39 76.21
CA ILE A 27 7.94 29.46 75.30
C ILE A 27 7.71 28.07 74.70
N SER A 28 6.52 27.51 74.89
CA SER A 28 6.12 26.19 74.39
C SER A 28 4.89 26.29 73.48
N PRO A 29 5.06 26.50 72.17
CA PRO A 29 3.93 26.60 71.24
C PRO A 29 3.21 25.25 71.08
N GLU A 30 1.89 25.24 71.25
CA GLU A 30 1.04 24.03 71.13
C GLU A 30 0.36 23.90 69.75
N SER A 31 0.45 24.93 68.89
CA SER A 31 -0.18 24.92 67.56
C SER A 31 0.81 25.32 66.45
N ALA A 32 0.55 24.83 65.23
CA ALA A 32 1.30 25.21 64.04
C ALA A 32 1.21 26.72 63.76
N HIS A 33 0.03 27.32 63.98
CA HIS A 33 -0.17 28.76 63.81
C HIS A 33 0.71 29.59 64.76
N THR A 34 0.72 29.25 66.06
CA THR A 34 1.59 29.91 67.04
C THR A 34 3.06 29.76 66.68
N SER A 35 3.46 28.58 66.19
CA SER A 35 4.83 28.31 65.75
C SER A 35 5.23 29.19 64.57
N ILE A 36 4.33 29.42 63.60
CA ILE A 36 4.62 30.31 62.45
C ILE A 36 4.79 31.76 62.90
N VAL A 37 3.96 32.26 63.82
CA VAL A 37 4.08 33.61 64.36
C VAL A 37 5.40 33.81 65.12
N LEU A 38 5.88 32.79 65.84
CA LEU A 38 7.18 32.85 66.53
C LEU A 38 8.38 33.02 65.58
N LEU A 39 8.22 32.78 64.27
CA LEU A 39 9.24 33.09 63.27
C LEU A 39 9.44 34.60 63.06
N GLU A 40 8.61 35.48 63.60
CA GLU A 40 8.84 36.92 63.58
C GLU A 40 9.73 37.41 64.74
N SER A 41 10.11 36.51 65.66
CA SER A 41 10.98 36.84 66.80
C SER A 41 12.37 37.31 66.35
N THR A 42 12.94 38.25 67.10
CA THR A 42 14.34 38.69 66.92
C THR A 42 15.35 37.83 67.69
N GLU A 43 14.86 36.90 68.54
CA GLU A 43 15.73 36.06 69.37
C GLU A 43 16.15 34.78 68.62
N PRO A 44 17.46 34.57 68.35
CA PRO A 44 17.93 33.42 67.58
C PRO A 44 17.56 32.07 68.21
N GLU A 45 17.52 31.98 69.53
CA GLU A 45 17.19 30.74 70.23
C GLU A 45 15.71 30.33 69.99
N ILE A 46 14.79 31.31 70.04
CA ILE A 46 13.37 31.10 69.72
C ILE A 46 13.23 30.67 68.26
N LEU A 47 13.87 31.39 67.33
CA LEU A 47 13.80 31.07 65.89
C LEU A 47 14.30 29.66 65.60
N CYS A 48 15.45 29.28 66.17
CA CYS A 48 16.06 27.98 65.97
C CYS A 48 15.18 26.84 66.51
N GLN A 49 14.67 26.97 67.74
CA GLN A 49 13.77 25.98 68.34
C GLN A 49 12.46 25.86 67.55
N THR A 50 11.92 26.99 67.09
CA THR A 50 10.68 27.05 66.31
C THR A 50 10.84 26.38 64.95
N LEU A 51 11.88 26.71 64.18
CA LEU A 51 12.15 26.07 62.89
C LEU A 51 12.44 24.57 63.04
N ARG A 52 13.12 24.17 64.12
CA ARG A 52 13.32 22.75 64.44
C ARG A 52 12.00 22.03 64.74
N ALA A 53 11.07 22.66 65.45
CA ALA A 53 9.74 22.11 65.70
C ALA A 53 8.92 21.99 64.40
N ILE A 54 8.95 23.03 63.55
CA ILE A 54 8.27 23.03 62.25
C ILE A 54 8.81 21.91 61.35
N THR A 55 10.12 21.78 61.21
CA THR A 55 10.73 20.71 60.39
C THR A 55 10.39 19.31 60.89
N LYS A 56 10.29 19.12 62.22
CA LYS A 56 9.87 17.86 62.83
C LYS A 56 8.40 17.56 62.55
N PHE A 57 7.52 18.55 62.70
CA PHE A 57 6.09 18.42 62.41
C PHE A 57 5.84 18.11 60.93
N SER A 58 6.52 18.84 60.05
CA SER A 58 6.49 18.68 58.59
C SER A 58 7.02 17.32 58.11
N ALA A 59 7.95 16.71 58.84
CA ALA A 59 8.49 15.39 58.51
C ALA A 59 7.55 14.22 58.86
N GLN A 60 6.57 14.42 59.75
CA GLN A 60 5.73 13.34 60.26
C GLN A 60 4.66 12.88 59.25
N ASP A 61 4.04 13.83 58.54
CA ASP A 61 2.96 13.54 57.60
C ASP A 61 2.93 14.60 56.49
N MET A 62 2.56 14.21 55.28
CA MET A 62 2.32 15.12 54.17
C MET A 62 1.18 16.11 54.49
N GLN A 63 0.16 15.69 55.24
CA GLN A 63 -0.95 16.55 55.65
C GLN A 63 -0.48 17.68 56.58
N ASN A 64 0.54 17.45 57.41
CA ASN A 64 1.13 18.49 58.26
C ASN A 64 1.77 19.60 57.42
N ARG A 65 2.31 19.25 56.25
CA ARG A 65 2.88 20.23 55.31
C ARG A 65 1.79 21.08 54.69
N VAL A 66 0.64 20.49 54.37
CA VAL A 66 -0.55 21.22 53.89
C VAL A 66 -1.01 22.22 54.95
N VAL A 67 -1.11 21.81 56.21
CA VAL A 67 -1.46 22.71 57.33
C VAL A 67 -0.49 23.89 57.42
N LEU A 68 0.82 23.65 57.36
CA LEU A 68 1.82 24.72 57.38
C LEU A 68 1.71 25.63 56.14
N PHE A 69 1.47 25.05 54.97
CA PHE A 69 1.31 25.78 53.71
C PHE A 69 0.09 26.71 53.74
N ASP A 70 -1.06 26.22 54.21
CA ASP A 70 -2.30 26.99 54.33
C ASP A 70 -2.18 28.16 55.31
N LEU A 71 -1.25 28.06 56.27
CA LEU A 71 -0.90 29.11 57.22
C LEU A 71 0.20 30.07 56.70
N ASP A 72 0.51 30.02 55.40
CA ASP A 72 1.50 30.87 54.73
C ASP A 72 2.94 30.73 55.27
N ALA A 73 3.29 29.56 55.83
CA ALA A 73 4.57 29.33 56.49
C ALA A 73 5.79 29.63 55.59
N ILE A 74 5.68 29.41 54.27
CA ILE A 74 6.76 29.67 53.30
C ILE A 74 7.23 31.12 53.38
N LYS A 75 6.31 32.08 53.48
CA LYS A 75 6.63 33.51 53.58
C LYS A 75 7.50 33.80 54.81
N TYR A 76 7.14 33.23 55.95
CA TYR A 76 7.85 33.45 57.22
C TYR A 76 9.19 32.72 57.26
N ILE A 77 9.28 31.53 56.64
CA ILE A 77 10.53 30.76 56.57
C ILE A 77 11.55 31.44 55.65
N LEU A 78 11.12 32.02 54.52
CA LEU A 78 12.00 32.67 53.54
C LEU A 78 12.82 33.82 54.14
N ALA A 79 12.31 34.51 55.16
CA ALA A 79 13.01 35.58 55.86
C ALA A 79 14.31 35.09 56.56
N HIS A 80 14.41 33.80 56.85
CA HIS A 80 15.48 33.20 57.65
C HIS A 80 16.49 32.37 56.84
N VAL A 81 16.38 32.35 55.51
CA VAL A 81 17.28 31.57 54.64
C VAL A 81 18.71 32.11 54.64
N GLU A 82 18.89 33.42 54.87
CA GLU A 82 20.20 34.08 54.91
C GLU A 82 20.62 34.49 56.34
N HIS A 83 19.98 33.93 57.37
CA HIS A 83 20.24 34.29 58.76
C HIS A 83 21.72 34.07 59.15
N PRO A 84 22.36 34.94 59.95
CA PRO A 84 23.78 34.77 60.32
C PRO A 84 24.07 33.44 61.05
N ASP A 85 23.16 33.02 61.93
CA ASP A 85 23.24 31.71 62.59
C ASP A 85 23.04 30.56 61.60
N ILE A 86 23.96 29.60 61.63
CA ILE A 86 23.99 28.46 60.71
C ILE A 86 22.87 27.45 60.95
N ASN A 87 22.45 27.24 62.20
CA ASN A 87 21.38 26.30 62.53
C ASN A 87 20.03 26.84 62.08
N ILE A 88 19.81 28.15 62.21
CA ILE A 88 18.62 28.81 61.67
C ILE A 88 18.56 28.61 60.15
N ARG A 89 19.68 28.81 59.43
CA ARG A 89 19.76 28.53 57.98
C ARG A 89 19.46 27.08 57.62
N ARG A 90 20.04 26.13 58.34
CA ARG A 90 19.79 24.69 58.11
C ARG A 90 18.32 24.36 58.27
N PHE A 91 17.69 24.77 59.37
CA PHE A 91 16.29 24.45 59.62
C PHE A 91 15.33 25.23 58.73
N SER A 92 15.64 26.48 58.34
CA SER A 92 14.82 27.24 57.40
C SER A 92 14.85 26.60 56.01
N LEU A 93 16.02 26.25 55.48
CA LEU A 93 16.15 25.54 54.21
C LEU A 93 15.48 24.16 54.24
N LYS A 94 15.64 23.41 55.34
CA LYS A 94 14.97 22.11 55.51
C LYS A 94 13.45 22.24 55.51
N ALA A 95 12.91 23.20 56.25
CA ALA A 95 11.47 23.45 56.29
C ALA A 95 10.96 23.84 54.91
N LEU A 96 11.68 24.73 54.23
CA LEU A 96 11.36 25.16 52.87
C LEU A 96 11.37 23.97 51.89
N ALA A 97 12.40 23.12 51.95
CA ALA A 97 12.50 21.93 51.10
C ALA A 97 11.29 21.01 51.25
N GLN A 98 10.87 20.75 52.50
CA GLN A 98 9.71 19.90 52.77
C GLN A 98 8.41 20.52 52.25
N LEU A 99 8.23 21.84 52.38
CA LEU A 99 7.05 22.53 51.86
C LEU A 99 7.06 22.61 50.32
N CYS A 100 8.23 22.72 49.69
CA CYS A 100 8.37 22.69 48.23
C CYS A 100 8.07 21.31 47.61
N GLN A 101 7.97 20.23 48.40
CA GLN A 101 7.50 18.94 47.93
C GLN A 101 5.98 18.94 47.65
N LEU A 102 5.23 19.94 48.13
CA LEU A 102 3.84 20.15 47.75
C LEU A 102 3.75 20.76 46.34
N PRO A 103 2.77 20.37 45.50
CA PRO A 103 2.66 20.88 44.13
C PRO A 103 2.67 22.41 44.00
N ARG A 104 2.06 23.13 44.96
CA ARG A 104 1.98 24.61 44.94
C ARG A 104 3.06 25.29 45.78
N GLY A 105 3.90 24.53 46.48
CA GLY A 105 5.01 25.05 47.28
C GLY A 105 6.01 25.85 46.43
N PRO A 106 6.54 25.27 45.33
CA PRO A 106 7.45 25.95 44.42
C PRO A 106 6.89 27.26 43.85
N GLU A 107 5.62 27.26 43.41
CA GLU A 107 4.95 28.45 42.87
C GLU A 107 5.06 29.65 43.81
N GLN A 108 4.85 29.44 45.12
CA GLN A 108 4.89 30.49 46.11
C GLN A 108 6.28 31.07 46.30
N VAL A 109 7.32 30.23 46.30
CA VAL A 109 8.71 30.67 46.40
C VAL A 109 9.13 31.45 45.15
N LEU A 110 8.73 30.96 43.97
CA LEU A 110 9.10 31.51 42.67
C LEU A 110 8.40 32.83 42.31
N ARG A 111 7.40 33.28 43.09
CA ARG A 111 6.74 34.59 42.92
C ARG A 111 7.71 35.77 42.94
N ASP A 112 8.75 35.67 43.77
CA ASP A 112 9.86 36.64 43.80
C ASP A 112 11.15 35.94 43.35
N PRO A 113 11.71 36.29 42.18
CA PRO A 113 12.95 35.72 41.68
C PRO A 113 14.15 35.86 42.63
N GLN A 114 14.12 36.83 43.55
CA GLN A 114 15.19 36.99 44.55
C GLN A 114 15.24 35.80 45.52
N ASN A 115 14.11 35.14 45.80
CA ASN A 115 14.09 33.99 46.69
C ASN A 115 14.96 32.85 46.17
N LEU A 116 14.75 32.45 44.91
CA LEU A 116 15.57 31.43 44.26
C LEU A 116 17.03 31.86 44.22
N ARG A 117 17.30 33.12 43.87
CA ARG A 117 18.68 33.64 43.80
C ARG A 117 19.39 33.56 45.15
N ARG A 118 18.73 33.89 46.26
CA ARG A 118 19.28 33.75 47.62
C ARG A 118 19.61 32.31 47.95
N ILE A 119 18.69 31.38 47.67
CA ILE A 119 18.90 29.94 47.89
C ILE A 119 20.05 29.40 47.02
N ALA A 120 20.08 29.78 45.75
CA ALA A 120 21.14 29.45 44.80
C ALA A 120 22.52 29.93 45.27
N LEU A 121 22.61 31.12 45.84
CA LEU A 121 23.86 31.66 46.40
C LEU A 121 24.39 30.87 47.60
N MET A 122 23.50 30.19 48.36
CA MET A 122 23.93 29.30 49.45
C MET A 122 24.79 28.15 48.91
N LEU A 123 24.40 27.58 47.75
CA LEU A 123 25.12 26.50 47.09
C LEU A 123 26.53 26.91 46.60
N VAL A 124 26.70 28.20 46.31
CA VAL A 124 27.95 28.79 45.79
C VAL A 124 28.91 29.17 46.92
N LYS A 125 28.40 29.80 48.00
CA LYS A 125 29.23 30.49 48.99
C LYS A 125 29.46 29.72 50.29
N ILE A 126 28.66 28.69 50.56
CA ILE A 126 28.66 27.99 51.85
C ILE A 126 29.21 26.57 51.65
N GLU A 127 30.03 26.10 52.61
CA GLU A 127 30.62 24.75 52.61
C GLU A 127 29.98 23.82 53.66
N ASP A 128 29.01 24.31 54.43
CA ASP A 128 28.32 23.50 55.42
C ASP A 128 27.48 22.40 54.75
N VAL A 129 27.72 21.15 55.14
CA VAL A 129 27.12 19.96 54.54
C VAL A 129 25.59 20.03 54.54
N PHE A 130 24.98 20.33 55.69
CA PHE A 130 23.52 20.40 55.82
C PHE A 130 22.90 21.56 55.06
N VAL A 131 23.56 22.73 55.03
CA VAL A 131 23.09 23.86 54.21
C VAL A 131 23.13 23.48 52.73
N LEU A 132 24.20 22.84 52.26
CA LEU A 132 24.32 22.39 50.87
C LEU A 132 23.25 21.33 50.52
N GLU A 133 23.04 20.35 51.40
CA GLU A 133 22.02 19.31 51.26
C GLU A 133 20.63 19.93 51.08
N PHE A 134 20.21 20.78 52.02
CA PHE A 134 18.87 21.36 51.97
C PHE A 134 18.73 22.43 50.87
N ALA A 135 19.75 23.24 50.61
CA ALA A 135 19.70 24.21 49.50
C ALA A 135 19.58 23.50 48.15
N SER A 136 20.39 22.47 47.91
CA SER A 136 20.31 21.67 46.68
C SER A 136 18.96 20.98 46.54
N LEU A 137 18.40 20.45 47.64
CA LEU A 137 17.07 19.85 47.65
C LEU A 137 15.98 20.86 47.27
N VAL A 138 16.00 22.07 47.88
CA VAL A 138 15.06 23.14 47.51
C VAL A 138 15.16 23.45 46.02
N LEU A 139 16.37 23.65 45.48
CA LEU A 139 16.55 23.95 44.05
C LEU A 139 16.01 22.82 43.16
N SER A 140 16.19 21.56 43.56
CA SER A 140 15.67 20.41 42.80
C SER A 140 14.14 20.34 42.80
N GLU A 141 13.48 20.82 43.87
CA GLU A 141 12.02 20.92 43.92
C GLU A 141 11.52 22.15 43.16
N LEU A 142 12.20 23.30 43.26
CA LEU A 142 11.83 24.53 42.55
C LEU A 142 11.91 24.37 41.03
N THR A 143 12.90 23.63 40.54
CA THR A 143 13.09 23.38 39.11
C THR A 143 12.13 22.36 38.52
N ARG A 144 11.22 21.77 39.32
CA ARG A 144 10.09 21.00 38.76
C ARG A 144 9.11 21.90 38.00
N GLU A 145 9.10 23.19 38.33
CA GLU A 145 8.32 24.21 37.64
C GLU A 145 9.13 24.88 36.51
N PRO A 146 8.56 25.10 35.32
CA PRO A 146 9.26 25.76 34.21
C PRO A 146 9.84 27.14 34.58
N LEU A 147 9.11 27.91 35.40
CA LEU A 147 9.58 29.20 35.90
C LEU A 147 10.82 29.07 36.78
N GLY A 148 10.92 27.98 37.56
CA GLY A 148 12.08 27.69 38.38
C GLY A 148 13.32 27.39 37.54
N CYS A 149 13.15 26.67 36.42
CA CYS A 149 14.22 26.42 35.46
C CYS A 149 14.77 27.73 34.87
N GLU A 150 13.89 28.61 34.38
CA GLU A 150 14.27 29.90 33.78
C GLU A 150 15.00 30.80 34.81
N GLN A 151 14.46 30.91 36.02
CA GLN A 151 15.06 31.72 37.09
C GLN A 151 16.43 31.18 37.52
N LEU A 152 16.60 29.86 37.59
CA LEU A 152 17.87 29.22 37.98
C LEU A 152 18.97 29.42 36.93
N VAL A 153 18.64 29.28 35.65
CA VAL A 153 19.57 29.58 34.55
C VAL A 153 19.96 31.06 34.60
N SER A 154 18.99 31.95 34.82
CA SER A 154 19.21 33.40 34.97
C SER A 154 20.08 33.75 36.20
N ALA A 155 20.07 32.92 37.24
CA ALA A 155 20.92 33.09 38.42
C ALA A 155 22.41 32.78 38.14
N ASN A 156 22.75 32.22 36.97
CA ASN A 156 24.10 31.92 36.50
C ASN A 156 24.92 31.03 37.46
N ILE A 157 24.29 29.99 38.01
CA ILE A 157 24.91 29.05 38.96
C ILE A 157 25.21 27.66 38.38
N LEU A 158 25.00 27.45 37.08
CA LEU A 158 25.21 26.14 36.41
C LEU A 158 26.61 25.59 36.66
N SER A 159 27.65 26.43 36.59
CA SER A 159 29.04 26.03 36.86
C SER A 159 29.22 25.51 38.28
N SER A 160 28.54 26.11 39.27
CA SER A 160 28.56 25.67 40.66
C SER A 160 27.77 24.37 40.84
N LEU A 161 26.64 24.18 40.14
CA LEU A 161 25.90 22.93 40.14
C LEU A 161 26.74 21.77 39.60
N PHE A 162 27.42 21.95 38.47
CA PHE A 162 28.34 20.95 37.94
C PHE A 162 29.49 20.64 38.91
N SER A 163 30.06 21.67 39.54
CA SER A 163 31.12 21.49 40.54
C SER A 163 30.64 20.69 41.75
N ARG A 164 29.46 21.00 42.30
CA ARG A 164 28.87 20.29 43.45
C ARG A 164 28.45 18.87 43.08
N MET A 165 27.87 18.67 41.91
CA MET A 165 27.54 17.34 41.36
C MET A 165 28.79 16.44 41.31
N LYS A 166 29.91 16.98 40.83
CA LYS A 166 31.16 16.22 40.64
C LYS A 166 31.92 16.01 41.96
N ASN A 167 32.07 17.05 42.77
CA ASN A 167 33.08 17.11 43.84
C ASN A 167 32.50 17.02 45.25
N SER A 168 31.18 17.04 45.43
CA SER A 168 30.58 16.95 46.76
C SER A 168 30.85 15.58 47.39
N LEU A 169 31.26 15.58 48.66
CA LEU A 169 31.38 14.35 49.47
C LEU A 169 30.02 13.83 49.94
N ASP A 170 29.00 14.69 49.91
CA ASP A 170 27.63 14.35 50.30
C ASP A 170 26.85 13.79 49.09
N PRO A 171 26.42 12.51 49.13
CA PRO A 171 25.65 11.87 48.07
C PRO A 171 24.31 12.56 47.78
N ASP A 172 23.66 13.13 48.80
CA ASP A 172 22.36 13.80 48.64
C ASP A 172 22.52 15.09 47.85
N VAL A 173 23.60 15.84 48.10
CA VAL A 173 23.96 17.03 47.30
C VAL A 173 24.22 16.63 45.85
N GLN A 174 24.97 15.54 45.61
CA GLN A 174 25.23 15.05 44.24
C GLN A 174 23.93 14.68 43.53
N LYS A 175 23.07 13.90 44.19
CA LYS A 175 21.76 13.47 43.66
C LYS A 175 20.85 14.66 43.38
N ASN A 176 20.78 15.64 44.27
CA ASN A 176 19.92 16.82 44.10
C ASN A 176 20.44 17.73 42.99
N CYS A 177 21.76 17.88 42.85
CA CYS A 177 22.35 18.61 41.72
C CYS A 177 22.06 17.90 40.39
N LEU A 178 22.20 16.58 40.33
CA LEU A 178 21.80 15.78 39.16
C LEU A 178 20.31 15.96 38.83
N GLN A 179 19.44 15.88 39.83
CA GLN A 179 18.00 16.07 39.63
C GLN A 179 17.68 17.47 39.10
N THR A 180 18.33 18.49 39.65
CA THR A 180 18.19 19.88 39.17
C THR A 180 18.60 19.98 37.71
N LEU A 181 19.74 19.41 37.31
CA LEU A 181 20.17 19.38 35.91
C LEU A 181 19.20 18.60 35.02
N SER A 182 18.71 17.45 35.48
CA SER A 182 17.72 16.64 34.77
C SER A 182 16.41 17.39 34.52
N ASN A 183 15.94 18.18 35.51
CA ASN A 183 14.77 19.04 35.36
C ASN A 183 15.00 20.14 34.30
N LEU A 184 16.18 20.78 34.32
CA LEU A 184 16.54 21.79 33.31
C LEU A 184 16.58 21.22 31.88
N LEU A 185 16.92 19.94 31.73
CA LEU A 185 16.99 19.28 30.43
C LEU A 185 15.60 18.99 29.81
N GLU A 186 14.53 19.04 30.61
CA GLU A 186 13.16 18.90 30.11
C GLU A 186 12.70 20.14 29.33
N ASP A 187 13.21 21.32 29.67
CA ASP A 187 12.97 22.55 28.92
C ASP A 187 14.02 22.75 27.80
N PRO A 188 13.63 22.90 26.52
CA PRO A 188 14.58 23.00 25.41
C PRO A 188 15.54 24.19 25.49
N ILE A 189 15.12 25.32 26.09
CA ILE A 189 15.93 26.54 26.20
C ILE A 189 16.96 26.37 27.31
N CYS A 190 16.53 25.93 28.49
CA CYS A 190 17.40 25.64 29.61
C CYS A 190 18.40 24.54 29.27
N ALA A 191 17.98 23.50 28.55
CA ALA A 191 18.86 22.43 28.09
C ALA A 191 20.01 22.96 27.24
N ALA A 192 19.78 23.95 26.37
CA ALA A 192 20.84 24.55 25.55
C ALA A 192 21.86 25.31 26.40
N GLU A 193 21.44 25.94 27.49
CA GLU A 193 22.35 26.62 28.43
C GLU A 193 23.15 25.61 29.27
N VAL A 194 22.53 24.48 29.64
CA VAL A 194 23.22 23.36 30.30
C VAL A 194 24.31 22.78 29.40
N THR A 195 24.02 22.51 28.12
CA THR A 195 24.97 21.85 27.20
C THR A 195 26.08 22.78 26.72
N LYS A 196 25.85 24.10 26.65
CA LYS A 196 26.87 25.10 26.32
C LYS A 196 27.79 25.48 27.49
N ASN A 197 27.45 25.07 28.72
CA ASN A 197 28.25 25.46 29.87
C ASN A 197 29.64 24.81 29.84
N ASN A 198 30.69 25.61 30.07
CA ASN A 198 32.09 25.16 30.02
C ASN A 198 32.45 24.08 31.06
N GLN A 199 31.65 23.91 32.12
CA GLN A 199 31.85 22.88 33.15
C GLN A 199 31.13 21.56 32.83
N PHE A 200 30.30 21.52 31.78
CA PHE A 200 29.68 20.28 31.33
C PHE A 200 30.76 19.28 30.88
N SER A 201 30.71 18.07 31.42
CA SER A 201 31.76 17.06 31.19
C SER A 201 31.18 15.65 31.29
N TRP A 202 31.23 14.91 30.19
CA TRP A 202 30.80 13.51 30.14
C TRP A 202 31.47 12.62 31.19
N PRO A 203 32.81 12.60 31.35
CA PRO A 203 33.46 11.76 32.36
C PRO A 203 32.91 11.94 33.78
N SER A 204 32.54 13.17 34.15
CA SER A 204 32.02 13.46 35.49
C SER A 204 30.60 12.91 35.69
N LEU A 205 29.76 12.97 34.64
CA LEU A 205 28.41 12.43 34.67
C LEU A 205 28.42 10.89 34.58
N LEU A 206 29.26 10.33 33.70
CA LEU A 206 29.37 8.89 33.48
C LEU A 206 29.88 8.16 34.73
N ALA A 207 30.83 8.74 35.47
CA ALA A 207 31.30 8.18 36.74
C ALA A 207 30.17 7.99 37.78
N LEU A 208 29.16 8.86 37.77
CA LEU A 208 28.03 8.77 38.71
C LEU A 208 27.07 7.61 38.39
N MET A 209 27.09 7.07 37.16
CA MET A 209 26.31 5.88 36.80
C MET A 209 26.79 4.62 37.53
N GLN A 210 28.05 4.60 37.97
CA GLN A 210 28.67 3.51 38.74
C GLN A 210 28.78 3.85 40.25
N SER A 211 28.03 4.85 40.73
CA SER A 211 28.00 5.22 42.14
C SER A 211 27.51 4.05 43.01
N GLN A 212 28.00 3.94 44.26
CA GLN A 212 27.49 2.95 45.22
C GLN A 212 26.03 3.18 45.64
N TYR A 213 25.45 4.35 45.31
CA TYR A 213 24.08 4.71 45.66
C TYR A 213 23.14 4.59 44.46
N LEU A 214 22.20 3.66 44.53
CA LEU A 214 21.21 3.39 43.46
C LEU A 214 20.43 4.63 43.01
N ALA A 215 20.07 5.53 43.95
CA ALA A 215 19.38 6.78 43.62
C ALA A 215 20.22 7.71 42.72
N ILE A 216 21.54 7.74 42.91
CA ILE A 216 22.48 8.51 42.07
C ILE A 216 22.60 7.83 40.71
N GLN A 217 22.73 6.49 40.67
CA GLN A 217 22.80 5.75 39.41
C GLN A 217 21.59 6.04 38.51
N HIS A 218 20.37 5.95 39.06
CA HIS A 218 19.14 6.28 38.33
C HIS A 218 19.09 7.73 37.84
N ALA A 219 19.45 8.69 38.70
CA ALA A 219 19.47 10.11 38.32
C ALA A 219 20.52 10.39 37.22
N ALA A 220 21.70 9.78 37.31
CA ALA A 220 22.76 9.91 36.32
C ALA A 220 22.34 9.30 34.97
N LEU A 221 21.80 8.07 34.96
CA LEU A 221 21.32 7.40 33.75
C LEU A 221 20.20 8.18 33.07
N ARG A 222 19.22 8.71 33.83
CA ARG A 222 18.17 9.58 33.28
C ARG A 222 18.75 10.84 32.64
N THR A 223 19.71 11.48 33.30
CA THR A 223 20.37 12.70 32.78
C THR A 223 21.14 12.40 31.50
N VAL A 224 21.87 11.26 31.45
CA VAL A 224 22.55 10.79 30.23
C VAL A 224 21.54 10.54 29.12
N ASP A 225 20.44 9.82 29.39
CA ASP A 225 19.39 9.52 28.41
C ASP A 225 18.80 10.81 27.79
N GLN A 226 18.44 11.77 28.65
CA GLN A 226 17.91 13.07 28.21
C GLN A 226 18.89 13.82 27.30
N LEU A 227 20.19 13.77 27.59
CA LEU A 227 21.23 14.41 26.77
C LEU A 227 21.40 13.70 25.42
N ILE A 228 21.54 12.36 25.41
CA ILE A 228 21.77 11.62 24.17
C ILE A 228 20.56 11.63 23.23
N CYS A 229 19.34 11.76 23.76
CA CYS A 229 18.11 11.89 22.98
C CYS A 229 17.99 13.23 22.24
N ARG A 230 18.88 14.20 22.49
CA ARG A 230 18.92 15.47 21.76
C ARG A 230 19.64 15.29 20.43
N TYR A 231 19.02 14.55 19.51
CA TYR A 231 19.61 14.17 18.22
C TYR A 231 20.03 15.36 17.35
N GLN A 232 19.41 16.53 17.54
CA GLN A 232 19.73 17.75 16.80
C GLN A 232 20.94 18.51 17.38
N ASP A 233 21.34 18.25 18.63
CA ASP A 233 22.49 18.90 19.26
C ASP A 233 23.80 18.16 18.86
N MET A 234 24.37 18.58 17.72
CA MET A 234 25.57 17.97 17.16
C MET A 234 26.78 18.02 18.11
N VAL A 235 26.85 19.00 19.03
CA VAL A 235 27.95 19.11 19.99
C VAL A 235 27.82 18.00 21.03
N VAL A 236 26.63 17.80 21.59
CA VAL A 236 26.34 16.71 22.54
C VAL A 236 26.59 15.34 21.89
N GLN A 237 26.07 15.12 20.67
CA GLN A 237 26.27 13.86 19.93
C GLN A 237 27.76 13.59 19.67
N LYS A 238 28.51 14.58 19.19
CA LYS A 238 29.94 14.45 18.89
C LYS A 238 30.77 14.21 20.15
N THR A 239 30.49 14.93 21.23
CA THR A 239 31.25 14.81 22.49
C THR A 239 30.95 13.50 23.21
N PHE A 240 29.73 12.97 23.15
CA PHE A 240 29.41 11.65 23.70
C PHE A 240 30.14 10.54 22.95
N ARG A 241 30.20 10.60 21.62
CA ARG A 241 31.00 9.67 20.78
C ARG A 241 32.50 9.73 21.06
N ALA A 242 33.01 10.84 21.58
CA ALA A 242 34.41 10.95 22.00
C ALA A 242 34.64 10.47 23.45
N SER A 243 33.58 10.13 24.18
CA SER A 243 33.63 9.69 25.57
C SER A 243 33.61 8.16 25.70
N THR A 244 33.80 7.66 26.92
CA THR A 244 33.70 6.22 27.27
C THR A 244 32.26 5.74 27.45
N GLY A 245 31.25 6.59 27.23
CA GLY A 245 29.87 6.31 27.69
C GLY A 245 29.28 4.99 27.23
N VAL A 246 29.51 4.57 25.97
CA VAL A 246 29.04 3.26 25.47
C VAL A 246 29.74 2.09 26.18
N LEU A 247 31.04 2.23 26.47
CA LEU A 247 31.81 1.21 27.18
C LEU A 247 31.38 1.14 28.65
N ASP A 248 31.21 2.30 29.31
CA ASP A 248 30.76 2.38 30.70
C ASP A 248 29.38 1.74 30.88
N LEU A 249 28.46 1.94 29.93
CA LEU A 249 27.14 1.29 29.92
C LEU A 249 27.26 -0.24 29.76
N CYS A 250 28.15 -0.72 28.91
CA CYS A 250 28.39 -2.17 28.78
C CYS A 250 29.01 -2.77 30.05
N ASP A 251 29.95 -2.07 30.69
CA ASP A 251 30.58 -2.50 31.94
C ASP A 251 29.55 -2.64 33.07
N ILE A 252 28.55 -1.75 33.09
CA ILE A 252 27.42 -1.84 34.01
C ILE A 252 26.62 -3.13 33.74
N LEU A 253 26.31 -3.45 32.48
CA LEU A 253 25.54 -4.66 32.12
C LEU A 253 26.24 -5.97 32.49
N GLU A 254 27.58 -5.98 32.50
CA GLU A 254 28.38 -7.15 32.87
C GLU A 254 28.57 -7.31 34.39
N SER A 255 28.16 -6.31 35.17
CA SER A 255 28.25 -6.34 36.63
C SER A 255 26.94 -6.80 37.27
N TYR A 256 27.00 -7.88 38.05
CA TYR A 256 25.85 -8.36 38.81
C TYR A 256 25.34 -7.35 39.86
N GLU A 257 26.23 -6.53 40.41
CA GLU A 257 25.90 -5.54 41.45
C GLU A 257 25.00 -4.42 40.92
N PHE A 258 25.03 -4.15 39.61
CA PHE A 258 24.25 -3.08 38.99
C PHE A 258 22.96 -3.57 38.29
N ARG A 259 22.53 -4.81 38.56
CA ARG A 259 21.35 -5.42 37.92
C ARG A 259 20.07 -4.58 38.00
N ASP A 260 19.91 -3.79 39.05
CA ASP A 260 18.72 -2.96 39.28
C ASP A 260 18.60 -1.80 38.27
N VAL A 261 19.69 -1.42 37.61
CA VAL A 261 19.71 -0.37 36.58
C VAL A 261 19.83 -0.91 35.15
N HIS A 262 20.00 -2.22 34.96
CA HIS A 262 20.17 -2.83 33.63
C HIS A 262 19.07 -2.45 32.63
N THR A 263 17.81 -2.40 33.07
CA THR A 263 16.70 -1.97 32.21
C THR A 263 16.86 -0.54 31.71
N GLN A 264 17.32 0.38 32.57
CA GLN A 264 17.58 1.77 32.18
C GLN A 264 18.77 1.88 31.24
N VAL A 265 19.85 1.13 31.51
CA VAL A 265 21.04 1.08 30.66
C VAL A 265 20.70 0.60 29.25
N LEU A 266 19.93 -0.48 29.12
CA LEU A 266 19.46 -0.96 27.82
C LEU A 266 18.54 0.06 27.14
N GLY A 267 17.72 0.79 27.90
CA GLY A 267 16.93 1.92 27.40
C GLY A 267 17.79 3.04 26.81
N VAL A 268 18.84 3.45 27.51
CA VAL A 268 19.82 4.45 27.06
C VAL A 268 20.49 3.99 25.77
N LEU A 269 20.99 2.75 25.71
CA LEU A 269 21.62 2.19 24.51
C LEU A 269 20.64 2.14 23.32
N ARG A 270 19.39 1.74 23.57
CA ARG A 270 18.33 1.72 22.55
C ARG A 270 18.07 3.11 21.99
N ASN A 271 17.93 4.12 22.84
CA ASN A 271 17.68 5.49 22.39
C ASN A 271 18.91 6.08 21.67
N TYR A 272 20.12 5.69 22.08
CA TYR A 272 21.36 6.16 21.48
C TYR A 272 21.49 5.78 20.00
N VAL A 273 21.18 4.52 19.64
CA VAL A 273 21.36 3.98 18.27
C VAL A 273 20.34 4.48 17.24
N GLU A 274 19.47 5.43 17.61
CA GLU A 274 18.43 5.98 16.74
C GLU A 274 18.99 6.65 15.48
N THR A 275 20.24 7.15 15.50
CA THR A 275 20.87 7.82 14.37
C THR A 275 21.93 6.97 13.68
N GLU A 276 22.13 7.19 12.38
CA GLU A 276 23.13 6.49 11.56
C GLU A 276 24.56 6.58 12.14
N GLU A 277 24.96 7.75 12.65
CA GLU A 277 26.29 7.95 13.22
C GLU A 277 26.47 7.24 14.57
N ASN A 278 25.42 7.21 15.39
CA ASN A 278 25.47 6.58 16.70
C ASN A 278 25.42 5.06 16.60
N ALA A 279 24.63 4.51 15.67
CA ALA A 279 24.64 3.08 15.35
C ALA A 279 26.04 2.63 14.88
N ARG A 280 26.68 3.41 14.01
CA ARG A 280 28.08 3.18 13.59
C ARG A 280 29.06 3.27 14.76
N HIS A 281 28.88 4.23 15.65
CA HIS A 281 29.73 4.36 16.84
C HIS A 281 29.58 3.17 17.78
N LEU A 282 28.35 2.73 18.08
CA LEU A 282 28.11 1.58 18.95
C LEU A 282 28.81 0.32 18.41
N TYR A 283 28.77 0.11 17.09
CA TYR A 283 29.52 -0.95 16.42
C TYR A 283 31.04 -0.81 16.64
N GLN A 284 31.60 0.38 16.39
CA GLN A 284 33.04 0.64 16.56
C GLN A 284 33.52 0.46 18.01
N SER A 285 32.64 0.66 18.99
CA SER A 285 32.93 0.42 20.41
C SER A 285 32.95 -1.07 20.79
N GLY A 286 32.59 -1.99 19.90
CA GLY A 286 32.50 -3.43 20.21
C GLY A 286 31.28 -3.83 21.06
N CYS A 287 30.33 -2.91 21.25
CA CYS A 287 29.17 -3.10 22.14
C CYS A 287 28.22 -4.20 21.65
N ILE A 288 28.09 -4.41 20.33
CA ILE A 288 27.18 -5.42 19.76
C ILE A 288 27.50 -6.83 20.29
N LEU A 289 28.79 -7.21 20.30
CA LEU A 289 29.21 -8.53 20.77
C LEU A 289 28.95 -8.72 22.28
N ARG A 290 29.14 -7.65 23.07
CA ARG A 290 28.82 -7.64 24.50
C ARG A 290 27.31 -7.79 24.74
N LEU A 291 26.48 -7.13 23.93
CA LEU A 291 25.02 -7.28 23.97
C LEU A 291 24.57 -8.71 23.62
N ILE A 292 25.22 -9.38 22.67
CA ILE A 292 24.91 -10.80 22.36
C ILE A 292 25.23 -11.69 23.56
N ALA A 293 26.44 -11.56 24.13
CA ALA A 293 26.83 -12.33 25.30
C ALA A 293 25.87 -12.08 26.48
N TYR A 294 25.45 -10.83 26.67
CA TYR A 294 24.43 -10.48 27.65
C TYR A 294 23.08 -11.14 27.34
N LEU A 295 22.59 -11.11 26.10
CA LEU A 295 21.31 -11.71 25.69
C LEU A 295 21.25 -13.22 25.97
N GLU A 296 22.37 -13.93 25.82
CA GLU A 296 22.47 -15.35 26.12
C GLU A 296 22.33 -15.63 27.62
N MET A 297 23.04 -14.87 28.45
CA MET A 297 23.14 -15.08 29.91
C MET A 297 22.04 -14.39 30.72
N ALA A 298 21.35 -13.41 30.14
CA ALA A 298 20.34 -12.60 30.82
C ALA A 298 19.11 -13.40 31.25
N LEU A 299 18.51 -12.98 32.37
CA LEU A 299 17.21 -13.47 32.83
C LEU A 299 16.14 -13.23 31.75
N PRO A 300 15.11 -14.09 31.64
CA PRO A 300 14.06 -13.96 30.62
C PRO A 300 13.45 -12.56 30.53
N ALA A 301 13.22 -11.88 31.66
CA ALA A 301 12.64 -10.54 31.72
C ALA A 301 13.55 -9.43 31.13
N MET A 302 14.86 -9.67 31.00
CA MET A 302 15.82 -8.69 30.45
C MET A 302 16.06 -8.87 28.95
N LYS A 303 15.79 -10.07 28.40
CA LYS A 303 16.00 -10.37 26.99
C LYS A 303 15.23 -9.43 26.04
N PRO A 304 13.98 -9.05 26.29
CA PRO A 304 13.26 -8.10 25.43
C PRO A 304 13.97 -6.74 25.33
N PHE A 305 14.44 -6.19 26.46
CA PHE A 305 15.14 -4.91 26.47
C PHE A 305 16.47 -4.96 25.70
N CYS A 306 17.19 -6.08 25.79
CA CYS A 306 18.45 -6.26 25.07
C CYS A 306 18.21 -6.43 23.56
N LEU A 307 17.26 -7.30 23.18
CA LEU A 307 16.88 -7.48 21.78
C LEU A 307 16.38 -6.19 21.15
N ALA A 308 15.63 -5.36 21.89
CA ALA A 308 15.14 -4.07 21.42
C ALA A 308 16.27 -3.10 21.02
N VAL A 309 17.45 -3.16 21.64
CA VAL A 309 18.62 -2.37 21.20
C VAL A 309 19.05 -2.82 19.80
N LEU A 310 19.24 -4.12 19.60
CA LEU A 310 19.63 -4.70 18.31
C LEU A 310 18.56 -4.44 17.23
N THR A 311 17.29 -4.62 17.57
CA THR A 311 16.17 -4.31 16.68
C THR A 311 16.16 -2.82 16.32
N LYS A 312 16.42 -1.91 17.26
CA LYS A 312 16.50 -0.47 16.96
C LYS A 312 17.66 -0.14 16.00
N MET A 313 18.81 -0.81 16.13
CA MET A 313 19.91 -0.65 15.15
C MET A 313 19.49 -1.00 13.73
N SER A 314 18.65 -2.03 13.54
CA SER A 314 18.21 -2.48 12.20
C SER A 314 17.43 -1.42 11.40
N PHE A 315 16.88 -0.38 12.05
CA PHE A 315 16.17 0.70 11.35
C PHE A 315 17.10 1.56 10.48
N THR A 316 18.39 1.65 10.84
CA THR A 316 19.40 2.46 10.16
C THR A 316 20.23 1.63 9.18
N ALA A 317 20.74 2.24 8.11
CA ALA A 317 21.60 1.53 7.14
C ALA A 317 22.92 1.08 7.77
N ASN A 318 23.60 1.98 8.48
CA ASN A 318 24.84 1.65 9.20
C ASN A 318 24.62 0.59 10.28
N GLY A 319 23.46 0.61 10.95
CA GLY A 319 23.11 -0.40 11.94
C GLY A 319 22.89 -1.78 11.33
N ARG A 320 22.23 -1.87 10.16
CA ARG A 320 22.12 -3.15 9.43
C ARG A 320 23.48 -3.68 8.99
N GLU A 321 24.34 -2.81 8.45
CA GLU A 321 25.71 -3.20 8.07
C GLU A 321 26.51 -3.69 9.27
N ALA A 322 26.41 -3.01 10.41
CA ALA A 322 27.06 -3.41 11.65
C ALA A 322 26.59 -4.77 12.14
N LEU A 323 25.27 -4.98 12.24
CA LEU A 323 24.69 -6.27 12.67
C LEU A 323 25.08 -7.40 11.72
N PHE A 324 25.16 -7.13 10.42
CA PHE A 324 25.63 -8.10 9.43
C PHE A 324 27.12 -8.41 9.62
N ALA A 325 27.97 -7.39 9.79
CA ALA A 325 29.42 -7.54 9.94
C ALA A 325 29.83 -8.29 11.22
N THR A 326 28.99 -8.27 12.26
CA THR A 326 29.20 -9.02 13.51
C THR A 326 28.43 -10.34 13.57
N ASP A 327 27.91 -10.83 12.44
CA ASP A 327 27.08 -12.06 12.35
C ASP A 327 25.88 -12.08 13.32
N THR A 328 25.41 -10.90 13.71
CA THR A 328 24.34 -10.71 14.70
C THR A 328 22.96 -10.64 14.06
N ASP A 329 22.89 -10.42 12.74
CA ASP A 329 21.63 -10.39 12.00
C ASP A 329 20.81 -11.68 12.14
N LEU A 330 21.45 -12.84 12.23
CA LEU A 330 20.76 -14.12 12.43
C LEU A 330 20.17 -14.32 13.83
N VAL A 331 20.54 -13.49 14.82
CA VAL A 331 19.94 -13.55 16.16
C VAL A 331 18.42 -13.41 16.08
N PHE A 332 17.91 -12.54 15.20
CA PHE A 332 16.46 -12.37 15.02
C PHE A 332 15.78 -13.66 14.54
N CYS A 333 16.41 -14.40 13.61
CA CYS A 333 15.89 -15.70 13.14
C CYS A 333 15.88 -16.73 14.29
N HIS A 334 16.94 -16.77 15.10
CA HIS A 334 17.00 -17.66 16.26
C HIS A 334 15.93 -17.34 17.31
N GLN A 335 15.66 -16.06 17.57
CA GLN A 335 14.62 -15.66 18.53
C GLN A 335 13.21 -15.97 18.03
N LEU A 336 12.94 -15.93 16.71
CA LEU A 336 11.64 -16.36 16.15
C LEU A 336 11.34 -17.85 16.32
N LEU A 337 12.39 -18.67 16.42
CA LEU A 337 12.29 -20.10 16.67
C LEU A 337 12.24 -20.43 18.17
N SER A 338 12.41 -19.43 19.04
CA SER A 338 12.35 -19.60 20.49
C SER A 338 10.91 -19.70 20.99
N SER A 339 10.71 -20.30 22.17
CA SER A 339 9.40 -20.37 22.82
C SER A 339 8.98 -19.07 23.52
N ASN A 340 9.83 -18.03 23.50
CA ASN A 340 9.54 -16.79 24.22
C ASN A 340 8.74 -15.81 23.34
N VAL A 341 7.43 -15.75 23.59
CA VAL A 341 6.49 -14.90 22.86
C VAL A 341 6.83 -13.40 22.97
N GLU A 342 7.46 -12.97 24.08
CA GLU A 342 7.83 -11.57 24.30
C GLU A 342 8.89 -11.08 23.32
N LEU A 343 9.69 -11.98 22.75
CA LEU A 343 10.77 -11.64 21.80
C LEU A 343 10.28 -11.60 20.35
N LEU A 344 9.14 -12.22 20.03
CA LEU A 344 8.69 -12.40 18.65
C LEU A 344 8.44 -11.08 17.93
N ALA A 345 7.96 -10.06 18.65
CA ALA A 345 7.67 -8.75 18.08
C ALA A 345 8.94 -8.06 17.53
N ASP A 346 9.96 -7.97 18.39
CA ASP A 346 11.25 -7.35 18.06
C ASP A 346 12.07 -8.21 17.11
N ALA A 347 11.97 -9.54 17.22
CA ALA A 347 12.62 -10.46 16.30
C ALA A 347 12.03 -10.36 14.89
N ALA A 348 10.70 -10.35 14.75
CA ALA A 348 10.05 -10.22 13.44
C ALA A 348 10.34 -8.86 12.79
N MET A 349 10.34 -7.78 13.58
CA MET A 349 10.74 -6.45 13.10
C MET A 349 12.22 -6.42 12.69
N GLY A 350 13.10 -7.03 13.48
CA GLY A 350 14.51 -7.18 13.16
C GLY A 350 14.73 -7.87 11.81
N VAL A 351 14.05 -9.00 11.57
CA VAL A 351 14.08 -9.68 10.26
C VAL A 351 13.58 -8.76 9.14
N ALA A 352 12.39 -8.15 9.29
CA ALA A 352 11.82 -7.26 8.27
C ALA A 352 12.71 -6.06 7.91
N ASN A 353 13.50 -5.57 8.86
CA ASN A 353 14.44 -4.49 8.62
C ASN A 353 15.74 -4.99 7.99
N MET A 354 16.30 -6.09 8.50
CA MET A 354 17.55 -6.67 7.98
C MET A 354 17.42 -7.12 6.52
N THR A 355 16.22 -7.52 6.06
CA THR A 355 15.98 -7.90 4.66
C THR A 355 16.21 -6.77 3.66
N LYS A 356 16.19 -5.51 4.11
CA LYS A 356 16.57 -4.35 3.29
C LYS A 356 18.05 -4.33 2.92
N LEU A 357 18.88 -5.14 3.61
CA LEU A 357 20.27 -5.40 3.25
C LEU A 357 20.36 -6.77 2.56
N LEU A 358 20.57 -6.76 1.24
CA LEU A 358 20.53 -7.98 0.41
C LEU A 358 21.43 -9.12 0.93
N PRO A 359 22.71 -8.91 1.31
CA PRO A 359 23.53 -9.97 1.88
C PRO A 359 22.92 -10.63 3.13
N SER A 360 22.28 -9.85 4.00
CA SER A 360 21.60 -10.38 5.19
C SER A 360 20.35 -11.16 4.80
N ALA A 361 19.55 -10.64 3.87
CA ALA A 361 18.37 -11.33 3.35
C ALA A 361 18.71 -12.72 2.77
N VAL A 362 19.82 -12.83 2.04
CA VAL A 362 20.33 -14.11 1.52
C VAL A 362 20.67 -15.06 2.68
N ARG A 363 21.48 -14.62 3.66
CA ARG A 363 21.82 -15.46 4.83
C ARG A 363 20.60 -15.91 5.61
N MET A 364 19.63 -15.02 5.81
CA MET A 364 18.38 -15.34 6.50
C MET A 364 17.56 -16.40 5.73
N SER A 365 17.54 -16.33 4.40
CA SER A 365 16.82 -17.30 3.55
C SER A 365 17.41 -18.72 3.56
N ASP A 366 18.65 -18.87 4.05
CA ASP A 366 19.26 -20.19 4.27
C ASP A 366 18.83 -20.85 5.59
N THR A 367 18.09 -20.12 6.43
CA THR A 367 17.44 -20.64 7.63
C THR A 367 15.97 -21.02 7.37
N ASN A 368 15.31 -21.68 8.32
CA ASN A 368 13.87 -22.01 8.23
C ASN A 368 12.95 -20.80 8.53
N ILE A 369 13.35 -19.60 8.11
CA ILE A 369 12.68 -18.35 8.47
C ILE A 369 11.25 -18.27 7.91
N ILE A 370 11.01 -18.76 6.69
CA ILE A 370 9.68 -18.72 6.07
C ILE A 370 8.68 -19.57 6.85
N GLU A 371 9.10 -20.75 7.31
CA GLU A 371 8.26 -21.61 8.15
C GLU A 371 7.99 -20.98 9.50
N ALA A 372 9.01 -20.38 10.13
CA ALA A 372 8.87 -19.70 11.43
C ALA A 372 7.89 -18.52 11.36
N LEU A 373 8.01 -17.67 10.33
CA LEU A 373 7.11 -16.54 10.13
C LEU A 373 5.68 -17.02 9.83
N CYS A 374 5.51 -18.06 9.02
CA CYS A 374 4.19 -18.64 8.73
C CYS A 374 3.55 -19.28 9.98
N ALA A 375 4.35 -19.90 10.86
CA ALA A 375 3.86 -20.45 12.12
C ALA A 375 3.29 -19.34 13.03
N ILE A 376 3.97 -18.19 13.11
CA ILE A 376 3.49 -17.02 13.84
C ILE A 376 2.19 -16.47 13.25
N LEU A 377 2.06 -16.44 11.91
CA LEU A 377 0.81 -16.01 11.26
C LEU A 377 -0.38 -16.94 11.60
N GLY A 378 -0.11 -18.24 11.68
CA GLY A 378 -1.09 -19.27 12.01
C GLY A 378 -1.44 -19.39 13.49
N ASP A 379 -0.64 -18.80 14.40
CA ASP A 379 -0.88 -18.85 15.84
C ASP A 379 -1.98 -17.86 16.25
N ASP A 380 -3.18 -18.37 16.52
CA ASP A 380 -4.33 -17.57 16.90
C ASP A 380 -4.14 -16.79 18.23
N ALA A 381 -3.16 -17.14 19.07
CA ALA A 381 -2.83 -16.41 20.30
C ALA A 381 -1.91 -15.19 20.05
N ALA A 382 -1.16 -15.16 18.95
CA ALA A 382 -0.25 -14.07 18.64
C ALA A 382 -1.02 -12.79 18.26
N VAL A 383 -0.60 -11.64 18.80
CA VAL A 383 -1.28 -10.35 18.56
C VAL A 383 -0.98 -9.80 17.17
N TRP A 384 -2.00 -9.26 16.50
CA TRP A 384 -1.86 -8.71 15.14
C TRP A 384 -0.94 -7.50 15.06
N PHE A 385 -1.11 -6.50 15.92
CA PHE A 385 -0.52 -5.16 15.74
C PHE A 385 1.01 -5.11 15.77
N TYR A 386 1.67 -6.02 16.49
CA TYR A 386 3.13 -5.97 16.66
C TYR A 386 3.82 -7.32 16.46
N ILE A 387 3.12 -8.45 16.47
CA ILE A 387 3.74 -9.76 16.19
C ILE A 387 3.43 -10.18 14.76
N ARG A 388 2.16 -10.49 14.44
CA ARG A 388 1.81 -11.05 13.13
C ARG A 388 2.03 -10.08 11.98
N ILE A 389 1.75 -8.78 12.17
CA ILE A 389 1.99 -7.81 11.09
C ILE A 389 3.48 -7.65 10.78
N ASN A 390 4.35 -7.69 11.80
CA ASN A 390 5.79 -7.63 11.60
C ASN A 390 6.29 -8.90 10.90
N ALA A 391 5.75 -10.07 11.27
CA ALA A 391 6.06 -11.32 10.58
C ALA A 391 5.62 -11.30 9.11
N LEU A 392 4.45 -10.73 8.83
CA LEU A 392 3.94 -10.58 7.47
C LEU A 392 4.77 -9.57 6.66
N ARG A 393 5.24 -8.48 7.28
CA ARG A 393 6.17 -7.51 6.66
C ARG A 393 7.49 -8.19 6.29
N ALA A 394 8.07 -8.98 7.20
CA ALA A 394 9.27 -9.76 6.93
C ALA A 394 9.08 -10.72 5.76
N LEU A 395 7.95 -11.45 5.72
CA LEU A 395 7.62 -12.34 4.59
C LEU A 395 7.49 -11.58 3.27
N ALA A 396 6.79 -10.44 3.27
CA ALA A 396 6.61 -9.63 2.07
C ALA A 396 7.95 -9.17 1.49
N GLU A 397 8.84 -8.64 2.33
CA GLU A 397 10.17 -8.17 1.92
C GLU A 397 11.08 -9.31 1.45
N LEU A 398 11.13 -10.43 2.20
CA LEU A 398 11.90 -11.61 1.79
C LEU A 398 11.46 -12.12 0.42
N CYS A 399 10.16 -12.23 0.20
CA CYS A 399 9.60 -12.73 -1.06
C CYS A 399 9.65 -11.69 -2.18
N HIS A 400 9.94 -10.43 -1.90
CA HIS A 400 10.16 -9.43 -2.94
C HIS A 400 11.56 -9.55 -3.56
N ILE A 401 12.56 -9.88 -2.73
CA ILE A 401 13.97 -9.77 -3.10
C ILE A 401 14.60 -11.16 -3.33
N ILE A 402 14.18 -12.19 -2.60
CA ILE A 402 14.83 -13.51 -2.58
C ILE A 402 13.96 -14.59 -3.26
N PRO A 403 14.38 -15.14 -4.42
CA PRO A 403 13.63 -16.19 -5.12
C PRO A 403 13.42 -17.47 -4.29
N LYS A 404 14.42 -17.86 -3.49
CA LYS A 404 14.35 -19.04 -2.61
C LYS A 404 13.26 -18.90 -1.55
N ALA A 405 13.14 -17.72 -0.94
CA ALA A 405 12.08 -17.41 0.03
C ALA A 405 10.70 -17.47 -0.62
N ALA A 406 10.56 -16.91 -1.81
CA ALA A 406 9.31 -16.96 -2.57
C ALA A 406 8.91 -18.39 -2.95
N PHE A 407 9.88 -19.26 -3.28
CA PHE A 407 9.64 -20.68 -3.54
C PHE A 407 9.16 -21.40 -2.27
N SER A 408 9.82 -21.20 -1.13
CA SER A 408 9.41 -21.83 0.14
C SER A 408 8.04 -21.33 0.64
N LEU A 409 7.64 -20.10 0.32
CA LEU A 409 6.33 -19.55 0.73
C LEU A 409 5.16 -20.12 -0.08
N VAL A 410 5.38 -20.57 -1.32
CA VAL A 410 4.32 -21.18 -2.14
C VAL A 410 4.12 -22.68 -1.88
N GLU A 411 4.92 -23.28 -1.01
CA GLU A 411 4.70 -24.65 -0.56
C GLU A 411 3.36 -24.79 0.17
N THR A 412 2.75 -25.99 0.10
CA THR A 412 1.36 -26.21 0.51
C THR A 412 1.05 -25.71 1.92
N LYS A 413 1.93 -25.98 2.89
CA LYS A 413 1.73 -25.60 4.30
C LYS A 413 1.89 -24.09 4.51
N THR A 414 2.99 -23.50 4.04
CA THR A 414 3.31 -22.08 4.21
C THR A 414 2.32 -21.19 3.46
N PHE A 415 1.97 -21.55 2.22
CA PHE A 415 1.00 -20.81 1.44
C PHE A 415 -0.40 -20.85 2.07
N SER A 416 -0.78 -21.97 2.68
CA SER A 416 -2.06 -22.07 3.39
C SER A 416 -2.16 -21.11 4.58
N ALA A 417 -1.05 -20.89 5.31
CA ALA A 417 -1.00 -19.94 6.42
C ALA A 417 -1.17 -18.49 5.93
N LEU A 418 -0.51 -18.12 4.82
CA LEU A 418 -0.67 -16.80 4.19
C LEU A 418 -2.11 -16.59 3.68
N ARG A 419 -2.70 -17.59 3.02
CA ARG A 419 -4.10 -17.56 2.54
C ARG A 419 -5.11 -17.49 3.69
N ALA A 420 -4.82 -18.09 4.84
CA ALA A 420 -5.70 -18.04 6.00
C ALA A 420 -6.03 -16.60 6.45
N ILE A 421 -5.12 -15.64 6.23
CA ILE A 421 -5.33 -14.21 6.55
C ILE A 421 -6.53 -13.64 5.80
N ASN A 422 -6.64 -13.96 4.51
CA ASN A 422 -7.75 -13.52 3.67
C ASN A 422 -8.96 -14.46 3.79
N LYS A 423 -8.79 -15.75 4.11
CA LYS A 423 -9.95 -16.63 4.40
C LYS A 423 -10.68 -16.22 5.68
N LYS A 424 -9.96 -15.87 6.76
CA LYS A 424 -10.50 -15.41 8.05
C LYS A 424 -10.68 -13.88 8.11
N TYR A 425 -11.03 -13.22 7.01
CA TYR A 425 -11.01 -11.75 6.87
C TYR A 425 -11.82 -10.95 7.92
N LYS A 426 -12.79 -11.59 8.60
CA LYS A 426 -13.58 -10.94 9.66
C LYS A 426 -12.77 -10.71 10.94
N ASP A 427 -11.80 -11.59 11.19
CA ASP A 427 -10.96 -11.59 12.39
C ASP A 427 -9.56 -11.01 12.12
N THR A 428 -9.28 -10.62 10.87
CA THR A 428 -7.98 -10.08 10.45
C THR A 428 -8.07 -8.59 10.11
N PRO A 429 -7.15 -7.74 10.63
CA PRO A 429 -7.12 -6.33 10.28
C PRO A 429 -6.95 -6.09 8.78
N ILE A 430 -7.57 -5.03 8.26
CA ILE A 430 -7.50 -4.71 6.83
C ILE A 430 -6.06 -4.50 6.33
N GLU A 431 -5.17 -3.97 7.17
CA GLU A 431 -3.75 -3.80 6.83
C GLU A 431 -3.06 -5.15 6.60
N ALA A 432 -3.37 -6.16 7.42
CA ALA A 432 -2.84 -7.51 7.25
C ALA A 432 -3.38 -8.17 5.97
N GLN A 433 -4.67 -7.98 5.66
CA GLN A 433 -5.27 -8.48 4.42
C GLN A 433 -4.56 -7.90 3.18
N ARG A 434 -4.33 -6.58 3.16
CA ARG A 434 -3.62 -5.89 2.07
C ARG A 434 -2.17 -6.37 1.95
N LEU A 435 -1.46 -6.51 3.07
CA LEU A 435 -0.08 -6.98 3.07
C LEU A 435 0.04 -8.45 2.64
N ALA A 436 -0.95 -9.30 2.94
CA ALA A 436 -1.01 -10.65 2.41
C ALA A 436 -1.20 -10.67 0.89
N VAL A 437 -2.02 -9.76 0.34
CA VAL A 437 -2.14 -9.58 -1.12
C VAL A 437 -0.83 -9.03 -1.71
N GLN A 438 -0.11 -8.16 -1.00
CA GLN A 438 1.22 -7.71 -1.42
C GLN A 438 2.20 -8.89 -1.52
N CYS A 439 2.15 -9.85 -0.60
CA CYS A 439 2.93 -11.09 -0.74
C CYS A 439 2.58 -11.83 -2.03
N TYR A 440 1.30 -11.97 -2.40
CA TYR A 440 0.92 -12.60 -3.68
C TYR A 440 1.54 -11.88 -4.89
N ILE A 441 1.48 -10.53 -4.92
CA ILE A 441 2.12 -9.72 -5.97
C ILE A 441 3.62 -9.99 -6.02
N ASN A 442 4.29 -10.03 -4.87
CA ASN A 442 5.74 -10.28 -4.82
C ASN A 442 6.10 -11.68 -5.34
N LEU A 443 5.27 -12.69 -5.07
CA LEU A 443 5.46 -14.05 -5.56
C LEU A 443 5.32 -14.15 -7.09
N GLU A 444 4.58 -13.27 -7.75
CA GLU A 444 4.41 -13.26 -9.21
C GLU A 444 5.67 -12.82 -9.97
N ASN A 445 6.61 -12.16 -9.30
CA ASN A 445 7.90 -11.79 -9.87
C ASN A 445 8.72 -13.01 -10.29
N TYR A 446 8.42 -14.19 -9.73
CA TYR A 446 9.12 -15.43 -10.02
C TYR A 446 8.20 -16.42 -10.73
N HIS A 447 8.59 -16.85 -11.94
CA HIS A 447 7.80 -17.73 -12.78
C HIS A 447 7.43 -19.07 -12.11
N VAL A 448 8.33 -19.65 -11.31
CA VAL A 448 8.05 -20.91 -10.57
C VAL A 448 6.99 -20.70 -9.50
N SER A 449 7.12 -19.64 -8.69
CA SER A 449 6.15 -19.30 -7.65
C SER A 449 4.79 -18.92 -8.24
N LYS A 450 4.77 -18.14 -9.33
CA LYS A 450 3.55 -17.81 -10.07
C LYS A 450 2.77 -19.07 -10.49
N LYS A 451 3.43 -20.05 -11.11
CA LYS A 451 2.81 -21.31 -11.52
C LYS A 451 2.32 -22.14 -10.34
N ALA A 452 3.07 -22.17 -9.24
CA ALA A 452 2.70 -22.92 -8.03
C ALA A 452 1.44 -22.35 -7.35
N MET A 453 1.22 -21.03 -7.40
CA MET A 453 0.02 -20.40 -6.83
C MET A 453 -1.26 -20.75 -7.60
N LEU A 454 -1.15 -21.08 -8.90
CA LEU A 454 -2.31 -21.29 -9.77
C LEU A 454 -3.05 -22.58 -9.46
N ASN A 455 -4.15 -22.44 -8.73
CA ASN A 455 -5.13 -23.50 -8.52
C ASN A 455 -6.55 -22.91 -8.39
N GLY A 456 -7.56 -23.75 -8.59
CA GLY A 456 -8.96 -23.31 -8.60
C GLY A 456 -9.44 -22.76 -7.25
N GLU A 457 -8.89 -23.21 -6.13
CA GLU A 457 -9.24 -22.68 -4.81
C GLU A 457 -8.71 -21.26 -4.60
N PHE A 458 -7.44 -21.03 -4.98
CA PHE A 458 -6.81 -19.71 -4.86
C PHE A 458 -7.47 -18.71 -5.79
N MET A 459 -7.82 -19.11 -7.02
CA MET A 459 -8.61 -18.27 -7.92
C MET A 459 -9.95 -17.87 -7.30
N SER A 460 -10.67 -18.82 -6.70
CA SER A 460 -11.94 -18.55 -6.03
C SER A 460 -11.78 -17.59 -4.83
N GLU A 461 -10.66 -17.68 -4.12
CA GLU A 461 -10.33 -16.80 -3.00
C GLU A 461 -10.05 -15.36 -3.46
N LEU A 462 -9.25 -15.16 -4.51
CA LEU A 462 -8.99 -13.83 -5.08
C LEU A 462 -10.30 -13.18 -5.56
N LEU A 463 -11.14 -13.96 -6.24
CA LEU A 463 -12.47 -13.51 -6.68
C LEU A 463 -13.39 -13.17 -5.49
N SER A 464 -13.30 -13.89 -4.37
CA SER A 464 -14.01 -13.54 -3.13
C SER A 464 -13.50 -12.23 -2.52
N ILE A 465 -12.19 -11.96 -2.56
CA ILE A 465 -11.61 -10.68 -2.11
C ILE A 465 -12.17 -9.51 -2.93
N MET A 466 -12.37 -9.70 -4.25
CA MET A 466 -12.95 -8.69 -5.14
C MET A 466 -14.39 -8.28 -4.79
N GLN A 467 -15.09 -9.06 -3.97
CA GLN A 467 -16.44 -8.76 -3.50
C GLN A 467 -16.47 -7.97 -2.18
N ARG A 468 -15.32 -7.70 -1.56
CA ARG A 468 -15.22 -6.95 -0.29
C ARG A 468 -15.55 -5.46 -0.46
N ILE A 469 -15.59 -4.71 0.63
CA ILE A 469 -15.89 -3.26 0.58
C ILE A 469 -14.63 -2.43 0.27
N ASP A 470 -13.45 -2.89 0.73
CA ASP A 470 -12.21 -2.12 0.64
C ASP A 470 -11.69 -1.98 -0.80
N ILE A 471 -11.67 -0.75 -1.33
CA ILE A 471 -11.29 -0.47 -2.72
C ILE A 471 -9.81 -0.75 -2.98
N ASN A 472 -8.92 -0.40 -2.04
CA ASN A 472 -7.49 -0.62 -2.22
C ASN A 472 -7.14 -2.11 -2.28
N LEU A 473 -7.76 -2.93 -1.42
CA LEU A 473 -7.62 -4.38 -1.45
C LEU A 473 -8.08 -4.97 -2.80
N LYS A 474 -9.18 -4.47 -3.38
CA LYS A 474 -9.61 -4.85 -4.73
C LYS A 474 -8.59 -4.49 -5.79
N ILE A 475 -8.06 -3.27 -5.76
CA ILE A 475 -7.03 -2.82 -6.72
C ILE A 475 -5.81 -3.75 -6.68
N MET A 476 -5.29 -4.04 -5.48
CA MET A 476 -4.16 -4.97 -5.31
C MET A 476 -4.49 -6.38 -5.81
N THR A 477 -5.73 -6.84 -5.57
CA THR A 477 -6.18 -8.16 -6.02
C THR A 477 -6.32 -8.22 -7.55
N CYS A 478 -6.77 -7.13 -8.20
CA CYS A 478 -6.72 -7.01 -9.66
C CYS A 478 -5.29 -7.11 -10.20
N THR A 479 -4.31 -6.53 -9.50
CA THR A 479 -2.89 -6.65 -9.88
C THR A 479 -2.45 -8.11 -9.88
N VAL A 480 -2.74 -8.85 -8.81
CA VAL A 480 -2.47 -10.31 -8.73
C VAL A 480 -3.17 -11.05 -9.87
N LEU A 481 -4.49 -10.88 -10.01
CA LEU A 481 -5.25 -11.55 -11.07
C LEU A 481 -4.65 -11.26 -12.46
N THR A 482 -4.28 -10.02 -12.74
CA THR A 482 -3.66 -9.64 -14.02
C THR A 482 -2.31 -10.34 -14.23
N GLY A 483 -1.46 -10.40 -13.19
CA GLY A 483 -0.18 -11.09 -13.26
C GLY A 483 -0.31 -12.61 -13.44
N LEU A 484 -1.39 -13.21 -12.92
CA LEU A 484 -1.76 -14.61 -13.16
C LEU A 484 -2.30 -14.87 -14.57
N MET A 485 -2.97 -13.89 -15.18
CA MET A 485 -3.51 -14.03 -16.55
C MET A 485 -2.44 -14.17 -17.63
N THR A 486 -1.16 -13.95 -17.30
CA THR A 486 -0.06 -14.26 -18.24
C THR A 486 0.01 -15.75 -18.57
N GLU A 487 -0.43 -16.61 -17.64
CA GLU A 487 -0.51 -18.06 -17.84
C GLU A 487 -1.87 -18.43 -18.44
N GLU A 488 -1.88 -19.34 -19.43
CA GLU A 488 -3.11 -19.82 -20.08
C GLU A 488 -4.07 -20.48 -19.08
N THR A 489 -3.52 -21.32 -18.19
CA THR A 489 -4.29 -21.95 -17.10
C THR A 489 -4.93 -20.92 -16.17
N GLY A 490 -4.32 -19.75 -16.00
CA GLY A 490 -4.89 -18.65 -15.23
C GLY A 490 -6.17 -18.11 -15.87
N ARG A 491 -6.16 -17.89 -17.20
CA ARG A 491 -7.34 -17.42 -17.95
C ARG A 491 -8.47 -18.45 -17.97
N ASP A 492 -8.12 -19.72 -18.13
CA ASP A 492 -9.09 -20.83 -18.09
C ASP A 492 -9.77 -20.91 -16.71
N LEU A 493 -8.97 -20.91 -15.64
CA LEU A 493 -9.49 -20.94 -14.26
C LEU A 493 -10.33 -19.70 -13.94
N PHE A 494 -9.95 -18.53 -14.44
CA PHE A 494 -10.72 -17.30 -14.26
C PHE A 494 -12.12 -17.42 -14.86
N THR A 495 -12.21 -17.90 -16.11
CA THR A 495 -13.46 -18.13 -16.82
C THR A 495 -14.32 -19.21 -16.12
N ILE A 496 -13.70 -20.35 -15.77
CA ILE A 496 -14.38 -21.46 -15.06
C ILE A 496 -14.96 -21.02 -13.72
N LYS A 497 -14.29 -20.08 -13.03
CA LYS A 497 -14.71 -19.53 -11.74
C LYS A 497 -15.59 -18.28 -11.85
N LYS A 498 -16.08 -17.96 -13.05
CA LYS A 498 -16.99 -16.83 -13.31
C LYS A 498 -16.38 -15.48 -12.92
N GLY A 499 -15.10 -15.28 -13.21
CA GLY A 499 -14.40 -14.04 -12.88
C GLY A 499 -14.99 -12.81 -13.60
N GLU A 500 -15.53 -12.99 -14.80
CA GLU A 500 -16.18 -11.96 -15.62
C GLU A 500 -17.39 -11.35 -14.91
N GLU A 501 -18.19 -12.17 -14.20
CA GLU A 501 -19.37 -11.71 -13.43
C GLU A 501 -18.94 -10.73 -12.33
N ILE A 502 -17.81 -11.01 -11.66
CA ILE A 502 -17.27 -10.21 -10.56
C ILE A 502 -16.62 -8.93 -11.07
N VAL A 503 -15.94 -8.98 -12.22
CA VAL A 503 -15.41 -7.79 -12.89
C VAL A 503 -16.57 -6.88 -13.31
N ALA A 504 -17.61 -7.44 -13.92
CA ALA A 504 -18.79 -6.70 -14.34
C ALA A 504 -19.47 -5.96 -13.17
N SER A 505 -19.68 -6.64 -12.04
CA SER A 505 -20.29 -6.03 -10.86
C SER A 505 -19.44 -4.88 -10.30
N ASN A 506 -18.13 -5.04 -10.26
CA ASN A 506 -17.21 -4.03 -9.69
C ASN A 506 -16.96 -2.84 -10.62
N LEU A 507 -17.12 -2.98 -11.95
CA LEU A 507 -16.92 -1.89 -12.91
C LEU A 507 -17.96 -0.76 -12.74
N SER A 508 -19.11 -1.07 -12.14
CA SER A 508 -20.14 -0.09 -11.78
C SER A 508 -19.67 0.90 -10.72
N ILE A 509 -18.73 0.52 -9.84
CA ILE A 509 -18.21 1.37 -8.76
C ILE A 509 -17.44 2.56 -9.35
N GLU A 510 -17.82 3.77 -8.95
CA GLU A 510 -17.22 5.03 -9.42
C GLU A 510 -15.91 5.35 -8.69
N HIS A 511 -14.86 4.58 -8.98
CA HIS A 511 -13.50 4.84 -8.49
C HIS A 511 -12.48 4.68 -9.61
N VAL A 512 -11.78 5.76 -9.96
CA VAL A 512 -10.86 5.80 -11.12
C VAL A 512 -9.80 4.70 -11.03
N GLY A 513 -9.10 4.59 -9.90
CA GLY A 513 -8.05 3.58 -9.71
C GLY A 513 -8.55 2.13 -9.79
N LEU A 514 -9.81 1.87 -9.40
CA LEU A 514 -10.37 0.52 -9.44
C LEU A 514 -10.81 0.17 -10.86
N ARG A 515 -11.46 1.12 -11.56
CA ARG A 515 -11.82 0.97 -12.97
C ARG A 515 -10.57 0.77 -13.83
N THR A 516 -9.49 1.51 -13.60
CA THR A 516 -8.21 1.28 -14.27
C THR A 516 -7.72 -0.15 -14.06
N ALA A 517 -7.66 -0.62 -12.81
CA ALA A 517 -7.19 -1.97 -12.50
C ALA A 517 -8.08 -3.08 -13.09
N LEU A 518 -9.41 -2.91 -13.06
CA LEU A 518 -10.37 -3.82 -13.68
C LEU A 518 -10.22 -3.85 -15.21
N CYS A 519 -10.06 -2.69 -15.85
CA CYS A 519 -9.84 -2.61 -17.29
C CYS A 519 -8.52 -3.29 -17.69
N THR A 520 -7.44 -3.11 -16.92
CA THR A 520 -6.19 -3.82 -17.13
C THR A 520 -6.36 -5.34 -16.98
N LEU A 521 -7.14 -5.79 -15.99
CA LEU A 521 -7.49 -7.20 -15.83
C LEU A 521 -8.27 -7.73 -17.02
N ILE A 522 -9.30 -7.01 -17.50
CA ILE A 522 -10.06 -7.38 -18.71
C ILE A 522 -9.10 -7.56 -19.90
N ALA A 523 -8.22 -6.59 -20.14
CA ALA A 523 -7.29 -6.64 -21.26
C ALA A 523 -6.35 -7.86 -21.20
N ALA A 524 -6.03 -8.34 -19.99
CA ALA A 524 -5.19 -9.52 -19.79
C ALA A 524 -5.98 -10.85 -19.77
N SER A 525 -7.23 -10.84 -19.32
CA SER A 525 -7.99 -12.06 -19.02
C SER A 525 -8.88 -12.56 -20.17
N VAL A 526 -9.32 -11.67 -21.07
CA VAL A 526 -10.34 -12.00 -22.08
C VAL A 526 -9.89 -13.18 -22.96
N SER A 527 -10.70 -14.24 -22.94
CA SER A 527 -10.66 -15.35 -23.88
C SER A 527 -11.80 -15.22 -24.92
N ASN A 528 -11.88 -16.13 -25.89
CA ASN A 528 -13.03 -16.15 -26.80
C ASN A 528 -14.35 -16.39 -26.04
N GLU A 529 -14.35 -17.34 -25.09
CA GLU A 529 -15.52 -17.63 -24.24
C GLU A 529 -15.84 -16.45 -23.30
N GLY A 530 -14.82 -15.86 -22.67
CA GLY A 530 -14.99 -14.71 -21.78
C GLY A 530 -15.57 -13.48 -22.48
N ALA A 531 -15.26 -13.27 -23.77
CA ALA A 531 -15.84 -12.17 -24.55
C ALA A 531 -17.36 -12.32 -24.75
N ASP A 532 -17.84 -13.54 -24.96
CA ASP A 532 -19.28 -13.85 -25.02
C ASP A 532 -19.94 -13.60 -23.65
N VAL A 533 -19.29 -14.02 -22.56
CA VAL A 533 -19.78 -13.76 -21.19
C VAL A 533 -19.88 -12.25 -20.92
N TYR A 534 -18.87 -11.46 -21.28
CA TYR A 534 -18.93 -10.00 -21.13
C TYR A 534 -20.02 -9.34 -21.98
N LEU A 535 -20.35 -9.91 -23.14
CA LEU A 535 -21.49 -9.48 -23.95
C LEU A 535 -22.81 -9.76 -23.23
N ASP A 536 -23.01 -10.99 -22.74
CA ASP A 536 -24.22 -11.43 -22.05
C ASP A 536 -24.48 -10.66 -20.76
N LEU A 537 -23.42 -10.36 -19.99
CA LEU A 537 -23.48 -9.51 -18.80
C LEU A 537 -23.76 -8.04 -19.12
N GLY A 538 -23.72 -7.64 -20.40
CA GLY A 538 -23.93 -6.26 -20.83
C GLY A 538 -22.76 -5.33 -20.50
N VAL A 539 -21.56 -5.86 -20.23
CA VAL A 539 -20.36 -5.05 -19.91
C VAL A 539 -19.96 -4.20 -21.10
N ILE A 540 -19.96 -4.78 -22.31
CA ILE A 540 -19.72 -4.03 -23.55
C ILE A 540 -20.75 -2.90 -23.66
N HIS A 541 -22.04 -3.19 -23.42
CA HIS A 541 -23.11 -2.20 -23.39
C HIS A 541 -22.89 -1.09 -22.34
N TYR A 542 -22.37 -1.41 -21.18
CA TYR A 542 -22.05 -0.38 -20.19
C TYR A 542 -20.84 0.48 -20.64
N MET A 543 -19.77 -0.16 -21.14
CA MET A 543 -18.50 0.51 -21.44
C MET A 543 -18.57 1.53 -22.57
N VAL A 544 -19.20 1.21 -23.71
CA VAL A 544 -19.39 2.23 -24.78
C VAL A 544 -20.49 3.24 -24.38
N GLY A 545 -21.25 3.02 -23.31
CA GLY A 545 -22.39 3.89 -22.95
C GLY A 545 -21.89 5.05 -22.10
N ASN A 546 -20.97 4.73 -21.20
CA ASN A 546 -20.32 5.68 -20.33
C ASN A 546 -19.21 6.45 -21.06
N ARG A 547 -19.60 7.45 -21.86
CA ARG A 547 -18.66 8.31 -22.62
C ARG A 547 -17.68 9.08 -21.73
N GLN A 548 -18.08 9.47 -20.54
CA GLN A 548 -17.24 10.24 -19.62
C GLN A 548 -16.10 9.40 -19.05
N ALA A 549 -16.35 8.14 -18.69
CA ALA A 549 -15.34 7.23 -18.16
C ALA A 549 -14.12 7.07 -19.09
N ARG A 550 -14.34 7.14 -20.40
CA ARG A 550 -13.31 7.03 -21.45
C ARG A 550 -12.21 8.10 -21.34
N TYR A 551 -12.58 9.31 -20.91
CA TYR A 551 -11.64 10.43 -20.78
C TYR A 551 -10.92 10.45 -19.43
N VAL A 552 -11.45 9.72 -18.44
CA VAL A 552 -10.92 9.69 -17.07
C VAL A 552 -10.07 8.44 -16.82
N VAL A 553 -10.46 7.30 -17.38
CA VAL A 553 -9.80 5.99 -17.20
C VAL A 553 -9.05 5.64 -18.48
N GLY A 554 -7.74 5.86 -18.51
CA GLY A 554 -6.92 5.62 -19.70
C GLY A 554 -6.92 4.16 -20.21
N ALA A 555 -7.16 3.18 -19.32
CA ALA A 555 -7.25 1.77 -19.68
C ALA A 555 -8.61 1.35 -20.27
N TRP A 556 -9.59 2.26 -20.34
CA TRP A 556 -10.97 1.94 -20.75
C TRP A 556 -11.08 1.46 -22.19
N GLU A 557 -10.51 2.21 -23.14
CA GLU A 557 -10.51 1.85 -24.56
C GLU A 557 -9.66 0.59 -24.84
N PRO A 558 -8.44 0.42 -24.29
CA PRO A 558 -7.69 -0.82 -24.41
C PRO A 558 -8.45 -2.07 -23.94
N ALA A 559 -9.19 -1.97 -22.83
CA ALA A 559 -9.99 -3.09 -22.31
C ALA A 559 -11.16 -3.44 -23.22
N LEU A 560 -11.85 -2.41 -23.73
CA LEU A 560 -12.95 -2.60 -24.68
C LEU A 560 -12.45 -3.21 -26.00
N GLU A 561 -11.31 -2.75 -26.50
CA GLU A 561 -10.69 -3.27 -27.71
C GLU A 561 -10.21 -4.72 -27.53
N ALA A 562 -9.70 -5.08 -26.34
CA ALA A 562 -9.37 -6.47 -26.03
C ALA A 562 -10.61 -7.38 -26.11
N ILE A 563 -11.77 -6.96 -25.57
CA ILE A 563 -13.03 -7.70 -25.73
C ILE A 563 -13.41 -7.81 -27.21
N PHE A 564 -13.34 -6.70 -27.96
CA PHE A 564 -13.71 -6.66 -29.37
C PHE A 564 -12.84 -7.52 -30.28
N ARG A 565 -11.54 -7.64 -29.99
CA ARG A 565 -10.63 -8.56 -30.69
C ARG A 565 -11.07 -10.02 -30.57
N HIS A 566 -11.70 -10.36 -29.44
CA HIS A 566 -12.26 -11.68 -29.21
C HIS A 566 -13.69 -11.84 -29.74
N HIS A 567 -14.45 -10.74 -29.87
CA HIS A 567 -15.82 -10.74 -30.39
C HIS A 567 -16.05 -9.68 -31.50
N PRO A 568 -15.57 -9.91 -32.74
CA PRO A 568 -15.67 -8.93 -33.84
C PRO A 568 -17.13 -8.58 -34.23
N ALA A 569 -18.08 -9.49 -34.06
CA ALA A 569 -19.50 -9.21 -34.30
C ALA A 569 -20.05 -8.09 -33.41
N ALA A 570 -19.69 -8.09 -32.13
CA ALA A 570 -20.04 -7.03 -31.18
C ALA A 570 -19.30 -5.72 -31.52
N LYS A 571 -18.03 -5.80 -31.97
CA LYS A 571 -17.29 -4.62 -32.44
C LYS A 571 -18.03 -3.92 -33.57
N LEU A 572 -18.40 -4.66 -34.62
CA LEU A 572 -19.17 -4.12 -35.74
C LEU A 572 -20.51 -3.54 -35.28
N ALA A 573 -21.23 -4.23 -34.40
CA ALA A 573 -22.52 -3.77 -33.90
C ALA A 573 -22.43 -2.48 -33.07
N TYR A 574 -21.39 -2.31 -32.25
CA TYR A 574 -21.26 -1.16 -31.35
C TYR A 574 -20.46 0.02 -31.92
N THR A 575 -19.61 -0.22 -32.91
CA THR A 575 -18.76 0.83 -33.52
C THR A 575 -19.12 1.14 -34.97
N GLY A 576 -19.89 0.27 -35.62
CA GLY A 576 -20.23 0.39 -37.04
C GLY A 576 -19.03 0.10 -37.96
N ARG A 577 -17.91 -0.42 -37.43
CA ARG A 577 -16.72 -0.71 -38.23
C ARG A 577 -15.92 -1.91 -37.73
N LEU A 578 -15.21 -2.54 -38.66
CA LEU A 578 -14.10 -3.46 -38.44
C LEU A 578 -12.90 -2.92 -39.22
N GLU A 579 -11.77 -2.76 -38.55
CA GLU A 579 -10.51 -2.32 -39.14
C GLU A 579 -9.81 -3.49 -39.84
N ILE A 580 -8.70 -3.20 -40.55
CA ILE A 580 -7.96 -4.22 -41.30
C ILE A 580 -7.37 -5.33 -40.41
N ASN A 581 -7.18 -5.07 -39.12
CA ASN A 581 -6.67 -6.02 -38.14
C ASN A 581 -7.78 -6.80 -37.41
N ASP A 582 -9.04 -6.47 -37.68
CA ASP A 582 -10.20 -7.16 -37.11
C ASP A 582 -10.62 -8.30 -38.03
N PHE A 583 -10.12 -9.50 -37.74
CA PHE A 583 -10.44 -10.69 -38.52
C PHE A 583 -11.76 -11.32 -38.06
N THR A 584 -12.64 -11.61 -39.01
CA THR A 584 -13.85 -12.40 -38.79
C THR A 584 -13.49 -13.86 -38.45
N LYS A 585 -14.03 -14.33 -37.32
CA LYS A 585 -13.80 -15.69 -36.80
C LYS A 585 -14.96 -16.62 -37.18
N GLU A 586 -14.76 -17.91 -36.92
CA GLU A 586 -15.85 -18.89 -37.01
C GLU A 586 -17.03 -18.47 -36.13
N GLY A 587 -18.26 -18.54 -36.66
CA GLY A 587 -19.44 -18.09 -35.94
C GLY A 587 -19.62 -16.57 -35.88
N PHE A 588 -18.86 -15.78 -36.66
CA PHE A 588 -19.11 -14.35 -36.82
C PHE A 588 -20.55 -14.11 -37.31
N TYR A 589 -21.25 -13.14 -36.71
CA TYR A 589 -22.64 -12.87 -37.04
C TYR A 589 -22.95 -11.37 -37.08
N CYS A 590 -23.98 -11.02 -37.85
CA CYS A 590 -24.42 -9.64 -38.03
C CYS A 590 -25.95 -9.58 -38.13
N GLN A 591 -26.58 -8.79 -37.25
CA GLN A 591 -28.01 -8.53 -37.37
C GLN A 591 -28.28 -7.48 -38.44
N LYS A 592 -29.23 -7.71 -39.35
CA LYS A 592 -29.63 -6.72 -40.35
C LYS A 592 -30.25 -5.47 -39.73
N ARG A 593 -31.00 -5.62 -38.62
CA ARG A 593 -31.47 -4.50 -37.80
C ARG A 593 -30.90 -4.63 -36.39
N LEU A 594 -30.25 -3.58 -35.91
CA LEU A 594 -29.71 -3.52 -34.55
C LEU A 594 -30.81 -3.08 -33.56
N GLY A 595 -30.74 -3.61 -32.35
CA GLY A 595 -31.57 -3.17 -31.22
C GLY A 595 -30.83 -2.20 -30.30
N GLN A 596 -31.43 -1.91 -29.14
CA GLN A 596 -30.76 -1.12 -28.08
C GLN A 596 -29.51 -1.81 -27.52
N ARG A 597 -29.51 -3.15 -27.51
CA ARG A 597 -28.38 -4.00 -27.12
C ARG A 597 -28.13 -5.04 -28.21
N PHE A 598 -26.87 -5.36 -28.41
CA PHE A 598 -26.46 -6.47 -29.27
C PHE A 598 -26.52 -7.78 -28.46
N PRO A 599 -27.33 -8.77 -28.85
CA PRO A 599 -27.47 -10.04 -28.15
C PRO A 599 -26.38 -11.05 -28.56
N SER A 600 -26.03 -11.97 -27.67
CA SER A 600 -25.20 -13.13 -28.02
C SER A 600 -25.91 -14.09 -28.98
N MET A 601 -25.12 -14.95 -29.62
CA MET A 601 -25.67 -16.01 -30.48
C MET A 601 -26.62 -16.94 -29.71
N GLN A 602 -26.27 -17.33 -28.48
CA GLN A 602 -27.12 -18.17 -27.65
C GLN A 602 -28.47 -17.50 -27.34
N THR A 603 -28.47 -16.19 -27.07
CA THR A 603 -29.70 -15.42 -26.85
C THR A 603 -30.54 -15.34 -28.13
N LEU A 604 -29.92 -15.15 -29.29
CA LEU A 604 -30.60 -15.13 -30.59
C LEU A 604 -31.27 -16.47 -30.93
N MET A 605 -30.62 -17.58 -30.58
CA MET A 605 -31.14 -18.94 -30.84
C MET A 605 -32.25 -19.36 -29.88
N THR A 606 -32.23 -18.89 -28.63
CA THR A 606 -33.23 -19.25 -27.61
C THR A 606 -34.47 -18.37 -27.63
N ASN A 607 -34.40 -17.21 -28.28
CA ASN A 607 -35.54 -16.31 -28.40
C ASN A 607 -36.56 -16.88 -29.40
N THR A 608 -37.62 -17.49 -28.87
CA THR A 608 -38.71 -18.16 -29.63
C THR A 608 -39.74 -17.18 -30.21
N GLY A 609 -39.64 -15.89 -29.93
CA GLY A 609 -40.41 -14.87 -30.66
C GLY A 609 -39.80 -14.67 -32.05
N ARG A 610 -40.61 -14.64 -33.11
CA ARG A 610 -40.14 -14.32 -34.48
C ARG A 610 -39.30 -13.03 -34.43
N PRO A 611 -37.97 -13.05 -34.61
CA PRO A 611 -37.27 -11.80 -34.82
C PRO A 611 -37.68 -11.34 -36.23
N TYR A 612 -38.23 -10.13 -36.32
CA TYR A 612 -38.64 -9.53 -37.60
C TYR A 612 -37.46 -9.20 -38.54
N SER A 613 -36.22 -9.52 -38.14
CA SER A 613 -35.02 -9.15 -38.87
C SER A 613 -34.06 -10.33 -39.02
N PRO A 614 -33.51 -10.56 -40.22
CA PRO A 614 -32.52 -11.61 -40.46
C PRO A 614 -31.22 -11.35 -39.68
N VAL A 615 -30.60 -12.46 -39.27
CA VAL A 615 -29.25 -12.50 -38.69
C VAL A 615 -28.38 -13.32 -39.62
N PHE A 616 -27.35 -12.69 -40.18
CA PHE A 616 -26.37 -13.38 -41.02
C PHE A 616 -25.32 -14.03 -40.14
N ILE A 617 -25.05 -15.30 -40.34
CA ILE A 617 -23.97 -16.04 -39.67
C ILE A 617 -22.98 -16.58 -40.70
N CYS A 618 -21.71 -16.57 -40.30
CA CYS A 618 -20.60 -17.08 -41.08
C CYS A 618 -20.08 -18.37 -40.44
N LEU A 619 -20.22 -19.48 -41.17
CA LEU A 619 -19.69 -20.78 -40.79
C LEU A 619 -18.83 -21.36 -41.91
N PHE A 620 -17.55 -21.57 -41.65
CA PHE A 620 -16.62 -22.17 -42.59
C PHE A 620 -16.22 -23.60 -42.20
N GLN A 621 -16.48 -24.02 -40.96
CA GLN A 621 -16.27 -25.39 -40.52
C GLN A 621 -17.55 -26.20 -40.71
N GLN A 622 -17.40 -27.48 -41.06
CA GLN A 622 -18.53 -28.41 -40.98
C GLN A 622 -18.92 -28.58 -39.49
N PRO A 623 -20.22 -28.51 -39.14
CA PRO A 623 -20.67 -28.92 -37.83
C PRO A 623 -20.17 -30.34 -37.54
N PRO A 624 -19.73 -30.67 -36.31
CA PRO A 624 -19.45 -32.06 -35.96
C PRO A 624 -20.71 -32.88 -36.29
N ALA A 625 -20.59 -33.85 -37.20
CA ALA A 625 -21.71 -34.70 -37.54
C ALA A 625 -22.21 -35.40 -36.28
N ASP A 626 -23.46 -35.16 -35.89
CA ASP A 626 -24.16 -36.08 -34.99
C ASP A 626 -24.12 -37.45 -35.67
N LEU A 627 -23.40 -38.40 -35.06
CA LEU A 627 -23.51 -39.82 -35.36
C LEU A 627 -24.94 -40.26 -35.03
N GLY A 628 -25.89 -39.95 -35.91
CA GLY A 628 -27.30 -40.09 -35.61
C GLY A 628 -28.27 -39.52 -36.66
N SER A 629 -27.92 -39.49 -37.94
CA SER A 629 -28.92 -39.33 -39.02
C SER A 629 -28.36 -39.79 -40.37
N GLY A 630 -28.16 -41.09 -40.50
CA GLY A 630 -27.97 -41.73 -41.81
C GLY A 630 -29.32 -42.03 -42.45
N SER A 631 -29.70 -41.28 -43.48
CA SER A 631 -30.74 -41.70 -44.40
C SER A 631 -30.19 -42.81 -45.30
N THR A 632 -30.39 -44.07 -44.93
CA THR A 632 -30.42 -45.19 -45.88
C THR A 632 -31.50 -46.19 -45.47
N LEU A 633 -32.16 -46.75 -46.50
CA LEU A 633 -33.30 -47.67 -46.49
C LEU A 633 -33.18 -48.89 -45.54
N PRO A 634 -34.31 -49.57 -45.23
CA PRO A 634 -34.47 -50.36 -44.01
C PRO A 634 -34.05 -51.83 -44.17
N LYS A 635 -33.37 -52.38 -43.14
CA LYS A 635 -33.39 -53.83 -42.83
C LYS A 635 -33.31 -54.10 -41.33
N SER A 636 -34.42 -54.67 -40.84
CA SER A 636 -34.64 -55.66 -39.77
C SER A 636 -33.69 -55.79 -38.55
N ASP A 637 -34.35 -55.74 -37.38
CA ASP A 637 -34.20 -56.56 -36.16
C ASP A 637 -32.88 -56.59 -35.38
N SER A 638 -32.88 -55.94 -34.21
CA SER A 638 -32.88 -56.63 -32.89
C SER A 638 -32.75 -55.63 -31.71
N LYS A 639 -33.31 -56.03 -30.57
CA LYS A 639 -33.50 -55.27 -29.31
C LYS A 639 -32.22 -55.18 -28.42
N PRO A 640 -32.20 -54.31 -27.38
CA PRO A 640 -31.00 -53.76 -26.74
C PRO A 640 -30.54 -54.49 -25.46
N PRO A 641 -29.36 -54.13 -24.90
CA PRO A 641 -29.32 -53.59 -23.52
C PRO A 641 -28.23 -52.48 -23.34
N SER A 642 -28.56 -51.32 -22.76
CA SER A 642 -28.38 -50.87 -21.36
C SER A 642 -26.94 -50.59 -20.88
N ASP A 643 -26.75 -49.33 -20.46
CA ASP A 643 -25.74 -48.73 -19.56
C ASP A 643 -24.25 -48.83 -19.93
N VAL A 644 -23.58 -47.66 -19.98
CA VAL A 644 -22.52 -47.27 -19.01
C VAL A 644 -21.70 -46.05 -19.50
N THR A 645 -21.57 -45.09 -18.57
CA THR A 645 -20.55 -44.04 -18.38
C THR A 645 -20.39 -42.87 -19.36
N ILE A 646 -20.75 -41.72 -18.80
CA ILE A 646 -20.16 -40.40 -18.97
C ILE A 646 -18.62 -40.49 -18.89
N THR A 647 -17.94 -40.18 -19.99
CA THR A 647 -16.53 -39.77 -19.98
C THR A 647 -16.43 -38.37 -20.58
N ALA A 648 -16.03 -37.43 -19.72
CA ALA A 648 -15.77 -36.04 -20.07
C ALA A 648 -14.44 -35.96 -20.84
N SER A 649 -14.52 -35.66 -22.14
CA SER A 649 -13.37 -35.24 -22.94
C SER A 649 -13.36 -33.72 -23.04
N LEU A 650 -12.29 -33.14 -22.51
CA LEU A 650 -11.89 -31.74 -22.53
C LEU A 650 -11.70 -31.25 -23.98
N SER A 651 -12.74 -30.67 -24.54
CA SER A 651 -12.67 -29.60 -25.53
C SER A 651 -14.08 -29.05 -25.67
N GLY A 652 -14.35 -27.96 -24.96
CA GLY A 652 -15.61 -27.21 -24.99
C GLY A 652 -15.83 -26.51 -26.33
N ARG A 653 -15.63 -27.21 -27.46
CA ARG A 653 -16.20 -26.77 -28.73
C ARG A 653 -17.70 -26.73 -28.51
N LEU A 654 -18.23 -25.50 -28.48
CA LEU A 654 -19.64 -25.15 -28.58
C LEU A 654 -20.45 -26.32 -29.12
N ARG A 655 -21.24 -26.97 -28.25
CA ARG A 655 -22.36 -27.78 -28.75
C ARG A 655 -23.34 -26.77 -29.34
N PHE A 656 -23.13 -26.43 -30.60
CA PHE A 656 -24.09 -25.70 -31.39
C PHE A 656 -25.38 -26.53 -31.42
N PRO A 657 -26.54 -26.00 -31.01
CA PRO A 657 -27.83 -26.48 -31.51
C PRO A 657 -27.84 -26.37 -33.05
N PRO A 658 -28.76 -26.99 -33.81
CA PRO A 658 -28.65 -27.06 -35.26
C PRO A 658 -28.56 -25.65 -35.89
N VAL A 659 -27.35 -25.23 -36.23
CA VAL A 659 -27.09 -24.02 -37.03
C VAL A 659 -27.15 -24.43 -38.50
N PRO A 660 -27.59 -23.56 -39.42
CA PRO A 660 -27.64 -23.92 -40.83
C PRO A 660 -26.25 -24.36 -41.34
N ASP A 661 -26.17 -25.53 -41.96
CA ASP A 661 -24.93 -26.02 -42.54
C ASP A 661 -24.60 -25.28 -43.85
N ASP A 662 -23.86 -24.18 -43.74
CA ASP A 662 -23.54 -23.26 -44.84
C ASP A 662 -22.50 -23.86 -45.81
N HIS A 663 -22.94 -24.83 -46.62
CA HIS A 663 -22.11 -25.46 -47.64
C HIS A 663 -21.71 -24.49 -48.75
N ASP A 664 -22.58 -23.56 -49.12
CA ASP A 664 -22.31 -22.56 -50.15
C ASP A 664 -21.13 -21.66 -49.78
N LEU A 665 -21.06 -21.15 -48.54
CA LEU A 665 -19.95 -20.31 -48.10
C LEU A 665 -18.61 -21.06 -48.11
N ARG A 666 -18.62 -22.35 -47.80
CA ARG A 666 -17.43 -23.21 -47.88
C ARG A 666 -16.99 -23.43 -49.31
N ASP A 667 -17.93 -23.68 -50.22
CA ASP A 667 -17.65 -23.81 -51.65
C ASP A 667 -17.11 -22.51 -52.25
N TYR A 668 -17.64 -21.36 -51.83
CA TYR A 668 -17.12 -20.05 -52.20
C TYR A 668 -15.67 -19.88 -51.77
N LEU A 669 -15.35 -20.19 -50.50
CA LEU A 669 -13.99 -20.12 -50.00
C LEU A 669 -13.05 -21.10 -50.74
N LEU A 670 -13.50 -22.32 -51.03
CA LEU A 670 -12.71 -23.31 -51.76
C LEU A 670 -12.38 -22.83 -53.18
N LYS A 671 -13.38 -22.30 -53.92
CA LYS A 671 -13.18 -21.71 -55.25
C LYS A 671 -12.18 -20.57 -55.22
N MET A 672 -12.30 -19.65 -54.25
CA MET A 672 -11.37 -18.53 -54.11
C MET A 672 -9.94 -18.99 -53.75
N LYS A 673 -9.79 -20.00 -52.89
CA LYS A 673 -8.47 -20.59 -52.58
C LYS A 673 -7.83 -21.27 -53.79
N LEU A 674 -8.63 -21.86 -54.68
CA LEU A 674 -8.13 -22.41 -55.94
C LEU A 674 -7.66 -21.31 -56.90
N TRP A 675 -8.33 -20.15 -56.93
CA TRP A 675 -7.98 -19.02 -57.79
C TRP A 675 -6.76 -18.24 -57.28
N PHE A 676 -6.66 -18.00 -55.97
CA PHE A 676 -5.62 -17.14 -55.40
C PHE A 676 -4.46 -17.90 -54.72
N GLY A 677 -4.57 -19.23 -54.58
CA GLY A 677 -3.62 -20.06 -53.85
C GLY A 677 -3.83 -20.04 -52.34
N ASP A 678 -3.05 -20.86 -51.61
CA ASP A 678 -3.12 -20.94 -50.15
C ASP A 678 -2.35 -19.75 -49.50
N PRO A 679 -3.01 -18.88 -48.71
CA PRO A 679 -2.35 -17.74 -48.07
C PRO A 679 -1.18 -18.15 -47.14
N SER A 680 -1.22 -19.36 -46.57
CA SER A 680 -0.15 -19.93 -45.72
C SER A 680 1.21 -20.03 -46.42
N LYS A 681 1.21 -20.18 -47.75
CA LYS A 681 2.43 -20.32 -48.56
C LYS A 681 2.97 -18.98 -49.08
N SER A 682 2.18 -17.91 -49.01
CA SER A 682 2.54 -16.56 -49.50
C SER A 682 3.11 -15.64 -48.42
N LEU A 683 3.10 -16.05 -47.15
CA LEU A 683 3.54 -15.24 -45.99
C LEU A 683 5.05 -15.26 -45.70
N HIS A 684 5.87 -15.95 -46.51
CA HIS A 684 7.35 -15.95 -46.37
C HIS A 684 8.03 -14.62 -46.76
N TYR A 685 7.30 -13.51 -46.86
CA TYR A 685 7.77 -12.28 -47.51
C TYR A 685 8.18 -11.13 -46.57
N PHE A 686 8.52 -11.41 -45.30
CA PHE A 686 8.91 -10.35 -44.35
C PHE A 686 10.31 -10.50 -43.72
N GLU A 687 11.08 -11.52 -44.10
CA GLU A 687 12.49 -11.64 -43.70
C GLU A 687 13.38 -11.50 -44.94
N ILE A 688 13.83 -10.28 -45.23
CA ILE A 688 14.95 -10.04 -46.14
C ILE A 688 15.96 -9.16 -45.42
N GLU A 689 17.00 -9.80 -44.89
CA GLU A 689 18.28 -9.17 -44.56
C GLU A 689 19.04 -8.85 -45.87
N ASP A 690 19.77 -7.74 -45.86
CA ASP A 690 20.77 -7.25 -46.82
C ASP A 690 20.36 -6.50 -48.12
N ALA A 691 20.40 -5.17 -48.01
CA ALA A 691 21.27 -4.23 -48.74
C ALA A 691 21.30 -4.20 -50.30
N HIS A 692 20.22 -4.55 -51.00
CA HIS A 692 20.01 -4.15 -52.42
C HIS A 692 18.64 -3.47 -52.61
N TYR A 693 18.40 -2.42 -51.82
CA TYR A 693 17.07 -2.11 -51.27
C TYR A 693 16.13 -1.25 -52.14
N GLU A 694 16.57 -0.46 -53.12
CA GLU A 694 15.66 0.56 -53.70
C GLU A 694 14.92 0.12 -54.97
N VAL A 695 15.60 -0.43 -55.98
CA VAL A 695 14.96 -0.79 -57.26
C VAL A 695 14.09 -2.04 -57.14
N ARG A 696 14.57 -3.08 -56.43
CA ARG A 696 13.80 -4.31 -56.20
C ARG A 696 12.61 -4.11 -55.27
N TYR A 697 12.67 -3.15 -54.34
CA TYR A 697 11.55 -2.86 -53.44
C TYR A 697 10.41 -2.15 -54.17
N ARG A 698 10.74 -1.28 -55.14
CA ARG A 698 9.74 -0.63 -55.99
C ARG A 698 9.01 -1.61 -56.89
N ASP A 699 9.75 -2.47 -57.60
CA ASP A 699 9.17 -3.50 -58.46
C ASP A 699 8.33 -4.51 -57.67
N LYS A 700 8.79 -4.91 -56.47
CA LYS A 700 8.03 -5.79 -55.56
C LYS A 700 6.82 -5.09 -54.94
N CYS A 701 6.91 -3.80 -54.63
CA CYS A 701 5.78 -3.01 -54.17
C CYS A 701 4.73 -2.94 -55.28
N GLU A 702 5.11 -2.58 -56.51
CA GLU A 702 4.22 -2.56 -57.68
C GLU A 702 3.59 -3.95 -57.96
N GLU A 703 4.34 -5.05 -57.80
CA GLU A 703 3.83 -6.43 -57.88
C GLU A 703 2.80 -6.74 -56.77
N VAL A 704 3.09 -6.37 -55.52
CA VAL A 704 2.16 -6.56 -54.39
C VAL A 704 0.91 -5.68 -54.55
N THR A 705 1.08 -4.42 -54.96
CA THR A 705 0.00 -3.47 -55.25
C THR A 705 -0.93 -4.02 -56.33
N SER A 706 -0.36 -4.45 -57.46
CA SER A 706 -1.13 -4.99 -58.58
C SER A 706 -1.86 -6.28 -58.21
N SER A 707 -1.18 -7.20 -57.51
CA SER A 707 -1.77 -8.45 -57.00
C SER A 707 -2.91 -8.21 -56.02
N LEU A 708 -2.74 -7.31 -55.03
CA LEU A 708 -3.79 -6.98 -54.06
C LEU A 708 -4.99 -6.29 -54.73
N LYS A 709 -4.75 -5.39 -55.70
CA LYS A 709 -5.82 -4.75 -56.49
C LYS A 709 -6.58 -5.78 -57.33
N GLU A 710 -5.88 -6.70 -57.98
CA GLU A 710 -6.48 -7.75 -58.79
C GLU A 710 -7.30 -8.73 -57.93
N ARG A 711 -6.76 -9.18 -56.79
CA ARG A 711 -7.48 -10.01 -55.83
C ARG A 711 -8.74 -9.32 -55.29
N ALA A 712 -8.64 -8.05 -54.92
CA ALA A 712 -9.78 -7.27 -54.47
C ALA A 712 -10.85 -7.12 -55.57
N LYS A 713 -10.42 -6.87 -56.81
CA LYS A 713 -11.31 -6.78 -57.97
C LYS A 713 -12.06 -8.09 -58.23
N LEU A 714 -11.32 -9.20 -58.36
CA LEU A 714 -11.88 -10.52 -58.65
C LEU A 714 -12.80 -11.00 -57.53
N LEU A 715 -12.44 -10.76 -56.26
CA LEU A 715 -13.30 -11.09 -55.13
C LEU A 715 -14.60 -10.26 -55.16
N ALA A 716 -14.54 -8.98 -55.53
CA ALA A 716 -15.72 -8.11 -55.61
C ALA A 716 -16.65 -8.50 -56.76
N GLU A 717 -16.10 -8.84 -57.93
CA GLU A 717 -16.85 -9.39 -59.06
C GLU A 717 -17.55 -10.70 -58.67
N PHE A 718 -16.82 -11.61 -58.01
CA PHE A 718 -17.36 -12.88 -57.52
C PHE A 718 -18.50 -12.67 -56.50
N VAL A 719 -18.30 -11.80 -55.50
CA VAL A 719 -19.33 -11.48 -54.49
C VAL A 719 -20.60 -10.93 -55.16
N ALA A 720 -20.44 -10.04 -56.13
CA ALA A 720 -21.58 -9.52 -56.87
C ALA A 720 -22.28 -10.60 -57.69
N GLU A 721 -21.54 -11.49 -58.36
CA GLU A 721 -22.11 -12.62 -59.11
C GLU A 721 -22.94 -13.54 -58.19
N GLN A 722 -22.42 -13.89 -57.01
CA GLN A 722 -23.13 -14.77 -56.07
C GLN A 722 -24.38 -14.13 -55.43
N MET A 723 -24.44 -12.80 -55.35
CA MET A 723 -25.49 -12.04 -54.65
C MET A 723 -26.33 -11.11 -55.55
N SER A 724 -26.33 -11.32 -56.87
CA SER A 724 -27.14 -10.52 -57.83
C SER A 724 -28.47 -11.16 -58.24
N GLY A 725 -28.92 -12.20 -57.53
CA GLY A 725 -30.18 -12.91 -57.75
C GLY A 725 -30.06 -14.11 -58.70
N LEU A 726 -31.09 -14.96 -58.73
CA LEU A 726 -31.17 -16.15 -59.58
C LEU A 726 -31.97 -15.96 -60.89
N SER A 727 -32.34 -14.73 -61.26
CA SER A 727 -33.01 -14.44 -62.54
C SER A 727 -32.86 -12.98 -62.97
N GLN A 728 -32.99 -12.71 -64.28
CA GLN A 728 -32.85 -11.39 -64.91
C GLN A 728 -33.87 -10.33 -64.46
N GLU A 729 -34.85 -10.65 -63.63
CA GLU A 729 -36.01 -9.79 -63.35
C GLU A 729 -36.02 -9.10 -61.97
N ASN A 730 -35.14 -9.45 -61.03
CA ASN A 730 -35.12 -8.83 -59.70
C ASN A 730 -34.06 -7.73 -59.59
N ASP A 731 -34.48 -6.50 -59.32
CA ASP A 731 -33.59 -5.43 -58.91
C ASP A 731 -33.08 -5.73 -57.48
N CYS A 732 -31.77 -5.66 -57.24
CA CYS A 732 -31.21 -5.77 -55.88
C CYS A 732 -31.48 -4.50 -55.04
N SER A 733 -32.64 -3.88 -55.21
CA SER A 733 -33.10 -2.75 -54.42
C SER A 733 -33.41 -3.21 -52.99
N LEU A 734 -33.34 -2.28 -52.03
CA LEU A 734 -33.52 -2.61 -50.62
C LEU A 734 -34.85 -3.33 -50.32
N PRO A 735 -36.01 -2.90 -50.87
CA PRO A 735 -37.28 -3.59 -50.64
C PRO A 735 -37.31 -5.01 -51.22
N SER A 736 -36.77 -5.21 -52.42
CA SER A 736 -36.70 -6.52 -53.08
C SER A 736 -35.81 -7.50 -52.31
N VAL A 737 -34.67 -7.02 -51.79
CA VAL A 737 -33.78 -7.81 -50.92
C VAL A 737 -34.47 -8.13 -49.59
N ASP A 738 -35.19 -7.18 -48.97
CA ASP A 738 -35.91 -7.43 -47.72
C ASP A 738 -37.02 -8.48 -47.88
N LEU A 739 -37.76 -8.44 -48.99
CA LEU A 739 -38.76 -9.45 -49.33
C LEU A 739 -38.12 -10.83 -49.52
N TYR A 740 -37.05 -10.91 -50.33
CA TYR A 740 -36.32 -12.15 -50.57
C TYR A 740 -35.79 -12.78 -49.27
N LEU A 741 -35.23 -11.97 -48.36
CA LEU A 741 -34.75 -12.47 -47.08
C LEU A 741 -35.90 -12.96 -46.19
N ALA A 742 -37.08 -12.32 -46.23
CA ALA A 742 -38.26 -12.79 -45.51
C ALA A 742 -38.77 -14.14 -46.05
N ASP A 743 -38.75 -14.32 -47.36
CA ASP A 743 -39.08 -15.60 -48.01
C ASP A 743 -38.07 -16.68 -47.63
N LEU A 744 -36.77 -16.38 -47.68
CA LEU A 744 -35.70 -17.29 -47.30
C LEU A 744 -35.77 -17.70 -45.81
N MET A 745 -36.08 -16.75 -44.91
CA MET A 745 -36.32 -17.05 -43.49
C MET A 745 -37.52 -17.97 -43.29
N THR A 746 -38.56 -17.82 -44.11
CA THR A 746 -39.76 -18.65 -44.07
C THR A 746 -39.46 -20.07 -44.58
N GLU A 747 -38.70 -20.19 -45.67
CA GLU A 747 -38.26 -21.46 -46.24
C GLU A 747 -37.37 -22.25 -45.26
N LEU A 748 -36.41 -21.57 -44.63
CA LEU A 748 -35.50 -22.18 -43.67
C LEU A 748 -36.10 -22.35 -42.26
N ALA A 749 -37.34 -21.87 -42.05
CA ALA A 749 -37.99 -21.80 -40.75
C ALA A 749 -37.11 -21.20 -39.63
N SER A 750 -36.21 -20.28 -39.99
CA SER A 750 -35.19 -19.73 -39.10
C SER A 750 -34.85 -18.30 -39.49
N PRO A 751 -34.69 -17.40 -38.51
CA PRO A 751 -34.19 -16.05 -38.76
C PRO A 751 -32.67 -15.96 -38.90
N ILE A 752 -31.96 -17.05 -38.56
CA ILE A 752 -30.51 -17.16 -38.67
C ILE A 752 -30.23 -17.75 -40.05
N LEU A 753 -29.58 -16.94 -40.89
CA LEU A 753 -29.28 -17.25 -42.28
C LEU A 753 -27.77 -17.46 -42.43
N GLY A 754 -27.37 -18.61 -42.98
CA GLY A 754 -26.01 -18.78 -43.49
C GLY A 754 -25.75 -17.75 -44.58
N LEU A 755 -24.62 -17.03 -44.49
CA LEU A 755 -24.30 -15.96 -45.43
C LEU A 755 -24.18 -16.48 -46.88
N GLY A 756 -23.79 -17.75 -47.09
CA GLY A 756 -23.73 -18.38 -48.40
C GLY A 756 -25.08 -18.64 -49.05
N PHE A 757 -26.16 -18.74 -48.27
CA PHE A 757 -27.52 -18.96 -48.79
C PHE A 757 -28.17 -17.71 -49.38
N VAL A 758 -27.64 -16.53 -49.06
CA VAL A 758 -28.16 -15.25 -49.56
C VAL A 758 -27.73 -15.07 -51.02
N LYS A 759 -28.65 -15.27 -51.96
CA LYS A 759 -28.40 -15.13 -53.41
C LYS A 759 -28.79 -13.77 -53.99
N ALA A 760 -29.59 -12.98 -53.28
CA ALA A 760 -29.89 -11.59 -53.62
C ALA A 760 -29.55 -10.69 -52.42
N GLY A 761 -28.51 -9.88 -52.57
CA GLY A 761 -27.95 -9.06 -51.49
C GLY A 761 -27.80 -7.58 -51.87
N GLY A 762 -28.07 -6.70 -50.92
CA GLY A 762 -27.83 -5.25 -51.04
C GLY A 762 -26.42 -4.87 -50.57
N ALA A 763 -26.24 -3.60 -50.18
CA ALA A 763 -24.95 -3.09 -49.72
C ALA A 763 -24.39 -3.85 -48.51
N LEU A 764 -25.23 -4.14 -47.51
CA LEU A 764 -24.80 -4.85 -46.30
C LEU A 764 -24.39 -6.30 -46.57
N GLU A 765 -25.24 -7.07 -47.24
CA GLU A 765 -25.01 -8.49 -47.48
C GLU A 765 -23.74 -8.72 -48.31
N ARG A 766 -23.55 -7.91 -49.37
CA ARG A 766 -22.36 -7.98 -50.23
C ARG A 766 -21.09 -7.55 -49.49
N ALA A 767 -21.14 -6.46 -48.71
CA ALA A 767 -19.98 -6.03 -47.92
C ALA A 767 -19.60 -7.06 -46.86
N LEU A 768 -20.58 -7.71 -46.20
CA LEU A 768 -20.33 -8.80 -45.26
C LEU A 768 -19.64 -10.00 -45.94
N LEU A 769 -20.15 -10.47 -47.08
CA LEU A 769 -19.54 -11.60 -47.80
C LEU A 769 -18.12 -11.26 -48.26
N PHE A 770 -17.91 -10.05 -48.79
CA PHE A 770 -16.58 -9.59 -49.18
C PHE A 770 -15.61 -9.58 -48.00
N LYS A 771 -15.98 -8.98 -46.86
CA LYS A 771 -15.11 -8.93 -45.67
C LYS A 771 -14.77 -10.32 -45.15
N VAL A 772 -15.77 -11.17 -45.00
CA VAL A 772 -15.63 -12.53 -44.46
C VAL A 772 -14.72 -13.40 -45.34
N LEU A 773 -14.85 -13.31 -46.67
CA LEU A 773 -13.94 -14.00 -47.59
C LEU A 773 -12.55 -13.35 -47.64
N ALA A 774 -12.47 -12.02 -47.65
CA ALA A 774 -11.21 -11.27 -47.66
C ALA A 774 -10.31 -11.66 -46.47
N ASP A 775 -10.87 -11.77 -45.27
CA ASP A 775 -10.14 -12.18 -44.06
C ASP A 775 -9.53 -13.58 -44.19
N ARG A 776 -10.24 -14.52 -44.83
CA ARG A 776 -9.76 -15.90 -45.05
C ARG A 776 -8.77 -16.02 -46.21
N LEU A 777 -8.72 -15.03 -47.08
CA LEU A 777 -7.81 -14.94 -48.23
C LEU A 777 -6.57 -14.08 -47.94
N GLY A 778 -6.50 -13.46 -46.77
CA GLY A 778 -5.38 -12.58 -46.38
C GLY A 778 -5.38 -11.22 -47.07
N LEU A 779 -6.54 -10.74 -47.53
CA LEU A 779 -6.68 -9.41 -48.12
C LEU A 779 -6.92 -8.37 -47.00
N PRO A 780 -6.06 -7.34 -46.83
CA PRO A 780 -6.24 -6.30 -45.81
C PRO A 780 -7.52 -5.49 -46.06
N CYS A 781 -8.58 -5.83 -45.34
CA CYS A 781 -9.94 -5.34 -45.59
C CYS A 781 -10.58 -4.81 -44.31
N ALA A 782 -11.07 -3.58 -44.35
CA ALA A 782 -11.93 -3.00 -43.33
C ALA A 782 -13.39 -3.05 -43.79
N LEU A 783 -14.33 -3.17 -42.85
CA LEU A 783 -15.76 -3.15 -43.10
C LEU A 783 -16.38 -1.96 -42.37
N PHE A 784 -17.22 -1.19 -43.04
CA PHE A 784 -17.94 -0.07 -42.46
C PHE A 784 -19.44 -0.24 -42.69
N ARG A 785 -20.22 0.17 -41.69
CA ARG A 785 -21.69 0.10 -41.69
C ARG A 785 -22.26 1.35 -41.04
N THR A 786 -22.99 2.14 -41.84
CA THR A 786 -23.75 3.32 -41.37
C THR A 786 -25.26 3.13 -41.52
N SER A 787 -25.71 2.09 -42.23
CA SER A 787 -27.08 1.56 -42.22
C SER A 787 -27.12 0.25 -43.00
N SER A 788 -28.30 -0.37 -43.17
CA SER A 788 -28.46 -1.52 -44.07
C SER A 788 -28.28 -1.14 -45.56
N SER A 789 -28.53 0.11 -45.91
CA SER A 789 -28.36 0.64 -47.28
C SER A 789 -26.95 1.17 -47.55
N TYR A 790 -26.18 1.43 -46.50
CA TYR A 790 -24.83 2.00 -46.58
C TYR A 790 -23.87 1.16 -45.74
N ALA A 791 -23.28 0.18 -46.40
CA ALA A 791 -22.20 -0.64 -45.89
C ALA A 791 -21.20 -0.89 -47.01
N TRP A 792 -19.91 -0.83 -46.71
CA TRP A 792 -18.85 -0.94 -47.70
C TRP A 792 -17.60 -1.54 -47.10
N CYS A 793 -16.74 -2.05 -47.97
CA CYS A 793 -15.41 -2.50 -47.62
C CYS A 793 -14.36 -1.52 -48.13
N GLU A 794 -13.34 -1.29 -47.33
CA GLU A 794 -12.15 -0.57 -47.75
C GLU A 794 -10.94 -1.51 -47.71
N VAL A 795 -10.12 -1.48 -48.75
CA VAL A 795 -8.88 -2.28 -48.79
C VAL A 795 -7.66 -1.39 -48.62
N ALA A 796 -6.63 -1.94 -47.97
CA ALA A 796 -5.32 -1.31 -47.85
C ALA A 796 -4.38 -1.93 -48.88
N VAL A 797 -3.94 -1.10 -49.82
CA VAL A 797 -2.98 -1.47 -50.87
C VAL A 797 -1.76 -0.57 -50.69
N PRO A 798 -0.53 -1.11 -50.61
CA PRO A 798 0.67 -0.27 -50.58
C PRO A 798 0.76 0.50 -51.91
N GLU A 799 1.01 1.80 -51.87
CA GLU A 799 1.20 2.65 -53.06
C GLU A 799 2.35 3.62 -52.82
N LEU A 800 3.03 3.98 -53.90
CA LEU A 800 4.08 5.00 -53.88
C LEU A 800 3.44 6.36 -54.16
N ASP A 801 3.73 7.38 -53.35
CA ASP A 801 3.21 8.73 -53.57
C ASP A 801 3.82 9.33 -54.83
N ALA A 802 2.97 9.87 -55.71
CA ALA A 802 3.39 10.46 -57.00
C ALA A 802 4.16 11.78 -56.85
N GLU A 803 4.11 12.43 -55.67
CA GLU A 803 4.81 13.68 -55.38
C GLU A 803 6.27 13.46 -54.92
N ASP A 804 6.63 12.23 -54.56
CA ASP A 804 7.98 11.84 -54.12
C ASP A 804 8.92 11.47 -55.29
N GLU A 805 8.48 11.61 -56.55
CA GLU A 805 9.36 11.38 -57.72
C GLU A 805 10.54 12.36 -57.81
N VAL A 806 10.51 13.45 -57.04
CA VAL A 806 11.46 14.58 -57.19
C VAL A 806 12.67 14.50 -56.23
N ASP A 807 12.59 13.81 -55.09
CA ASP A 807 13.69 13.76 -54.09
C ASP A 807 14.28 12.35 -53.95
N ARG A 808 15.21 11.99 -54.84
CA ARG A 808 15.90 10.68 -54.87
C ARG A 808 16.87 10.41 -53.70
N GLU A 809 16.97 11.28 -52.70
CA GLU A 809 18.04 11.24 -51.68
C GLU A 809 17.56 11.13 -50.22
N LYS A 810 16.27 10.86 -49.97
CA LYS A 810 15.80 10.57 -48.59
C LYS A 810 15.35 9.12 -48.45
N PRO A 811 15.78 8.41 -47.38
CA PRO A 811 15.26 7.08 -47.09
C PRO A 811 13.79 7.20 -46.68
N HIS A 812 12.88 6.85 -47.58
CA HIS A 812 11.46 6.69 -47.29
C HIS A 812 11.27 5.40 -46.49
N VAL A 813 11.38 5.51 -45.17
CA VAL A 813 11.04 4.42 -44.25
C VAL A 813 9.52 4.29 -44.24
N PHE A 814 8.98 3.37 -45.04
CA PHE A 814 7.67 2.79 -44.76
C PHE A 814 7.89 1.72 -43.68
N PRO A 815 7.51 1.92 -42.41
CA PRO A 815 7.45 0.80 -41.50
C PRO A 815 6.32 -0.10 -42.01
N ALA A 816 6.65 -1.37 -42.31
CA ALA A 816 5.71 -2.42 -42.72
C ALA A 816 4.52 -2.65 -41.74
N GLY A 817 4.47 -1.92 -40.61
CA GLY A 817 3.39 -1.94 -39.63
C GLY A 817 2.28 -0.87 -39.77
N LEU A 818 2.26 -0.03 -40.80
CA LEU A 818 1.24 1.04 -40.95
C LEU A 818 0.52 1.05 -42.33
N LEU A 819 0.12 -0.12 -42.85
CA LEU A 819 -0.85 -0.20 -43.95
C LEU A 819 -2.15 0.51 -43.54
N ARG A 820 -2.64 1.44 -44.38
CA ARG A 820 -3.90 2.16 -44.18
C ARG A 820 -4.82 1.93 -45.37
N THR A 821 -6.13 1.97 -45.13
CA THR A 821 -7.11 1.85 -46.21
C THR A 821 -7.02 3.06 -47.14
N ASN A 822 -6.88 2.79 -48.44
CA ASN A 822 -6.76 3.79 -49.51
C ASN A 822 -7.76 3.59 -50.65
N TYR A 823 -8.49 2.46 -50.68
CA TYR A 823 -9.54 2.22 -51.67
C TYR A 823 -10.85 1.74 -51.05
N VAL A 824 -11.97 2.28 -51.54
CA VAL A 824 -13.32 1.73 -51.33
C VAL A 824 -13.61 0.75 -52.45
N VAL A 825 -14.09 -0.44 -52.10
CA VAL A 825 -14.46 -1.49 -53.06
C VAL A 825 -15.90 -1.30 -53.51
N ASP A 826 -16.10 -1.05 -54.81
CA ASP A 826 -17.44 -1.01 -55.40
C ASP A 826 -17.98 -2.44 -55.53
N LEU A 827 -19.10 -2.72 -54.87
CA LEU A 827 -19.82 -3.99 -54.86
C LEU A 827 -21.23 -3.86 -55.45
N ILE A 828 -21.63 -2.66 -55.87
CA ILE A 828 -23.03 -2.33 -56.20
C ILE A 828 -23.16 -1.78 -57.63
N VAL A 829 -22.44 -0.70 -57.97
CA VAL A 829 -22.64 0.02 -59.24
C VAL A 829 -21.79 -0.59 -60.34
N LYS A 830 -20.49 -0.76 -60.09
CA LYS A 830 -19.55 -1.47 -60.96
C LYS A 830 -18.68 -2.39 -60.12
N PRO A 831 -19.17 -3.60 -59.80
CA PRO A 831 -18.45 -4.58 -59.00
C PRO A 831 -16.99 -4.75 -59.46
N GLY A 832 -16.04 -4.68 -58.52
CA GLY A 832 -14.61 -4.81 -58.81
C GLY A 832 -13.85 -3.50 -59.02
N ARG A 833 -14.56 -2.37 -59.17
CA ARG A 833 -13.90 -1.05 -59.26
C ARG A 833 -13.37 -0.62 -57.89
N LEU A 834 -12.10 -0.23 -57.83
CA LEU A 834 -11.48 0.35 -56.64
C LEU A 834 -11.56 1.88 -56.72
N LEU A 835 -12.27 2.50 -55.78
CA LEU A 835 -12.48 3.95 -55.73
C LEU A 835 -11.48 4.56 -54.74
N PRO A 836 -10.61 5.51 -55.16
CA PRO A 836 -9.69 6.17 -54.24
C PRO A 836 -10.42 6.80 -53.05
N ARG A 837 -9.96 6.46 -51.84
CA ARG A 837 -10.58 6.91 -50.59
C ARG A 837 -10.60 8.44 -50.54
N GLY A 838 -11.73 9.01 -50.18
CA GLY A 838 -11.92 10.47 -50.14
C GLY A 838 -12.22 11.11 -51.50
N GLY A 839 -12.18 10.37 -52.62
CA GLY A 839 -12.62 10.84 -53.93
C GLY A 839 -14.14 11.09 -54.00
N ARG A 840 -14.59 11.86 -55.01
CA ARG A 840 -16.00 12.24 -55.17
C ARG A 840 -16.92 11.03 -55.32
N GLU A 841 -16.51 10.04 -56.11
CA GLU A 841 -17.26 8.79 -56.32
C GLU A 841 -17.31 7.95 -55.03
N ALA A 842 -16.18 7.80 -54.34
CA ALA A 842 -16.12 7.09 -53.06
C ALA A 842 -17.03 7.72 -52.00
N ARG A 843 -17.07 9.06 -51.89
CA ARG A 843 -17.98 9.76 -50.97
C ARG A 843 -19.46 9.54 -51.31
N HIS A 844 -19.80 9.42 -52.59
CA HIS A 844 -21.18 9.12 -52.99
C HIS A 844 -21.56 7.68 -52.61
N TYR A 845 -20.61 6.74 -52.77
CA TYR A 845 -20.79 5.34 -52.42
C TYR A 845 -20.95 5.09 -50.91
N CYS A 846 -20.12 5.73 -50.07
CA CYS A 846 -20.15 5.57 -48.61
C CYS A 846 -21.35 6.24 -47.90
N GLY A 847 -22.22 6.94 -48.64
CA GLY A 847 -23.35 7.67 -48.09
C GLY A 847 -23.00 9.05 -47.51
N PRO A 848 -23.99 9.80 -47.00
CA PRO A 848 -23.79 11.18 -46.54
C PRO A 848 -22.90 11.25 -45.28
N VAL A 849 -21.92 12.17 -45.27
CA VAL A 849 -20.93 12.38 -44.21
C VAL A 849 -21.54 12.65 -42.82
N CYS A 850 -22.78 13.17 -42.79
CA CYS A 850 -23.51 13.52 -41.58
C CYS A 850 -24.53 12.47 -41.11
N ALA A 851 -24.50 11.24 -41.65
CA ALA A 851 -25.32 10.16 -41.13
C ALA A 851 -24.87 9.79 -39.70
N PRO A 852 -25.78 9.73 -38.71
CA PRO A 852 -25.43 9.24 -37.38
C PRO A 852 -24.96 7.77 -37.48
N PRO A 853 -24.03 7.32 -36.62
CA PRO A 853 -23.52 5.97 -36.65
C PRO A 853 -24.66 4.97 -36.35
N TYR A 854 -24.84 3.97 -37.21
CA TYR A 854 -25.83 2.91 -37.01
C TYR A 854 -25.24 1.82 -36.11
N THR A 855 -25.34 2.05 -34.81
CA THR A 855 -24.77 1.17 -33.78
C THR A 855 -25.82 0.78 -32.75
N ALA A 856 -25.61 -0.36 -32.10
CA ALA A 856 -26.42 -0.80 -30.98
C ALA A 856 -26.25 0.21 -29.82
N ARG A 857 -27.24 1.10 -29.64
CA ARG A 857 -27.49 2.07 -28.52
C ARG A 857 -28.23 3.29 -29.04
N GLU A 858 -27.71 3.87 -30.11
CA GLU A 858 -28.20 5.10 -30.73
C GLU A 858 -28.99 4.71 -31.96
N LEU A 859 -30.18 4.16 -31.71
CA LEU A 859 -31.13 3.95 -32.78
C LEU A 859 -31.61 5.34 -33.21
N PRO A 860 -31.39 5.78 -34.46
CA PRO A 860 -32.17 6.90 -34.97
C PRO A 860 -33.66 6.52 -34.85
N GLU A 861 -34.51 7.43 -34.36
CA GLU A 861 -35.95 7.19 -34.08
C GLU A 861 -36.69 6.51 -35.24
N VAL A 862 -36.15 6.62 -36.47
CA VAL A 862 -36.44 5.78 -37.63
C VAL A 862 -35.13 5.67 -38.45
N CYS A 863 -34.80 4.50 -38.99
CA CYS A 863 -33.76 4.38 -40.04
C CYS A 863 -34.16 5.31 -41.19
N ARG A 864 -33.48 6.45 -41.41
CA ARG A 864 -33.81 7.37 -42.53
C ARG A 864 -33.68 6.70 -43.92
N CYS A 865 -33.07 5.53 -43.94
CA CYS A 865 -33.02 4.50 -44.98
C CYS A 865 -34.42 4.09 -45.48
N GLU A 866 -35.43 4.08 -44.61
CA GLU A 866 -36.81 3.67 -44.93
C GLU A 866 -37.66 4.81 -45.54
N ARG A 867 -37.16 6.06 -45.60
CA ARG A 867 -37.92 7.22 -46.14
C ARG A 867 -37.49 7.66 -47.54
N ARG A 868 -36.55 6.98 -48.18
CA ARG A 868 -36.15 7.23 -49.58
C ARG A 868 -36.17 5.92 -50.35
N ALA A 869 -37.37 5.36 -50.48
CA ALA A 869 -37.74 4.51 -51.61
C ALA A 869 -38.51 5.39 -52.58
#